data_AF-B8MDG0-F1
#
_entry.id   AF-B8MDG0-F1
#
_cell.length_a   1.000
_cell.length_b   1.000
_cell.length_c   1.000
_cell.angle_alpha   90.00
_cell.angle_beta   90.00
_cell.angle_gamma   90.00
#
_symmetry.space_group_name_H-M   'P 1'
#
loop_
_entity.id
_entity.type
_entity.pdbx_description
1 polymer ?
#
loop_
_entity_poly.entity_id
_entity_poly.type
_entity_poly.pdbx_seq_one_letter_code
_entity_poly.pdbx_strand_id
1 'polypeptide(L)'
;METRPDPTIRQGFESSRRFDDIPGSTPKEKLQNAHARLRAPASVAPTSVAESATPSSAGDIEPVVPVSVPQTTLPLSTRAHENPENLAASVEEQGDATDVIVVSPALLFPEQASVQTIQPSAIFEKTEHCLPGSLRLGPSEFAVTMPMDSVGKDNYERALAEHSESVKLLLSGFKSGDGTVPSQSEQAQVISDIRHLIEKLDNVAIHTDLNIAEHVKQSKWDSHKEASWAEYTSSKFLFLGHLIEIAGAQDLHILFMVGKKETAELVERYFQGKGFAPVRPRAEMHGHVELSLVNGSLSVGILSTEHDGTVETYRPPAVIIALDSSFNTSSPVVEHLRTTYTRNGNLLPVVHLMIANSSEHIQRCLPDLPEPQRLRLLVHIVKSLVDVLGDLQDDALGVQDDAEEIFTCLMSEDFNVSWNLPPIEPLHILVSNDLQTQEPLGAQAPDPMTTGSSVNKRIFDTLDAVAPDSKRQRLHLSQDLTQTTTQSTAPPSQTLDLTAKLQALEARLVEMKTDHAAEVDRLQETITDYETRSKERIKGWEDLQHRYETRNKELHQLRRERDGLTVDKAKLEQKVVKQQEEITKLKDERTQLKHDLESARKDLKAEGGLSGELETLRQKIRELTDDHTKLTKTLEYEKKQAEYAREQYQNASSRAAELANEKQALQSQQMILQSQVDAEAVKLKELKLQNGEAKHLARVKELEQTLESRESLLRKKEEELRTIRNNRPATRATSTQPRSPKSWGNGSRPTSPGINNNGLGNRGSGLRFSSEMSF
;
A
#
# COMPACT_ATOMS: atom_id res chain seq x y z
N MET A 1 -27.06 -71.30 -3.51
CA MET A 1 -26.57 -70.64 -2.29
C MET A 1 -25.07 -70.47 -2.49
N GLU A 2 -24.55 -69.45 -3.20
CA GLU A 2 -24.71 -67.98 -3.04
C GLU A 2 -24.30 -67.52 -1.63
N THR A 3 -23.41 -66.55 -1.43
CA THR A 3 -23.24 -65.20 -2.05
C THR A 3 -21.75 -64.74 -2.03
N ARG A 4 -21.11 -64.24 -3.10
CA ARG A 4 -21.08 -62.93 -3.80
C ARG A 4 -20.42 -61.74 -3.05
N PRO A 5 -19.30 -61.16 -3.55
CA PRO A 5 -18.76 -59.86 -3.09
C PRO A 5 -19.23 -58.68 -3.99
N ASP A 6 -19.28 -57.49 -3.38
CA ASP A 6 -19.83 -56.22 -3.90
C ASP A 6 -19.11 -55.63 -5.15
N PRO A 7 -19.84 -54.98 -6.09
CA PRO A 7 -19.29 -54.45 -7.35
C PRO A 7 -19.02 -52.92 -7.37
N THR A 8 -18.89 -52.25 -6.22
CA THR A 8 -18.84 -50.76 -6.17
C THR A 8 -17.43 -50.14 -6.27
N ILE A 9 -16.35 -50.92 -6.24
CA ILE A 9 -14.97 -50.38 -6.22
C ILE A 9 -14.37 -50.19 -7.64
N ARG A 10 -15.00 -50.72 -8.70
CA ARG A 10 -14.45 -50.63 -10.07
C ARG A 10 -14.95 -49.45 -10.92
N GLN A 11 -16.00 -48.72 -10.53
CA GLN A 11 -16.54 -47.63 -11.37
C GLN A 11 -15.85 -46.27 -11.21
N GLY A 12 -15.03 -46.06 -10.18
CA GLY A 12 -14.32 -44.78 -9.96
C GLY A 12 -13.11 -44.55 -10.87
N PHE A 13 -12.51 -45.63 -11.42
CA PHE A 13 -11.31 -45.52 -12.25
C PHE A 13 -11.60 -45.43 -13.77
N GLU A 14 -12.82 -45.77 -14.21
CA GLU A 14 -13.20 -45.70 -15.63
C GLU A 14 -13.74 -44.33 -16.07
N SER A 15 -14.18 -43.47 -15.15
CA SER A 15 -14.70 -42.13 -15.48
C SER A 15 -13.58 -41.11 -15.75
N SER A 16 -12.38 -41.30 -15.19
CA SER A 16 -11.24 -40.39 -15.41
C SER A 16 -10.52 -40.59 -16.73
N ARG A 17 -10.63 -41.77 -17.36
CA ARG A 17 -9.94 -42.08 -18.64
C ARG A 17 -10.71 -41.69 -19.89
N ARG A 18 -11.98 -41.26 -19.78
CA ARG A 18 -12.82 -40.95 -20.96
C ARG A 18 -12.48 -39.63 -21.65
N PHE A 19 -11.50 -38.88 -21.14
CA PHE A 19 -11.18 -37.53 -21.60
C PHE A 19 -9.69 -37.33 -21.93
N ASP A 20 -8.90 -38.39 -21.89
CA ASP A 20 -7.45 -38.35 -22.19
C ASP A 20 -7.16 -38.24 -23.69
N ASP A 21 -8.14 -38.55 -24.55
CA ASP A 21 -7.99 -38.54 -26.02
C ASP A 21 -8.26 -37.17 -26.67
N ILE A 22 -8.62 -36.15 -25.89
CA ILE A 22 -8.96 -34.80 -26.38
C ILE A 22 -7.94 -33.78 -25.85
N PRO A 23 -7.06 -33.20 -26.70
CA PRO A 23 -6.09 -32.20 -26.25
C PRO A 23 -6.82 -30.95 -25.70
N GLY A 24 -6.46 -30.50 -24.51
CA GLY A 24 -7.09 -29.36 -23.81
C GLY A 24 -8.26 -29.73 -22.90
N SER A 25 -8.61 -31.01 -22.79
CA SER A 25 -9.74 -31.52 -22.01
C SER A 25 -9.39 -31.78 -20.54
N THR A 26 -8.10 -32.01 -20.26
CA THR A 26 -7.67 -32.34 -18.91
C THR A 26 -7.82 -31.13 -17.97
N PRO A 27 -8.19 -31.33 -16.69
CA PRO A 27 -8.31 -30.24 -15.73
C PRO A 27 -7.03 -29.39 -15.63
N LYS A 28 -5.87 -30.02 -15.80
CA LYS A 28 -4.55 -29.38 -15.81
C LYS A 28 -4.36 -28.45 -17.02
N GLU A 29 -4.72 -28.90 -18.23
CA GLU A 29 -4.63 -28.06 -19.43
C GLU A 29 -5.66 -26.93 -19.43
N LYS A 30 -6.86 -27.14 -18.85
CA LYS A 30 -7.86 -26.08 -18.65
C LYS A 30 -7.34 -24.99 -17.72
N LEU A 31 -6.68 -25.38 -16.62
CA LEU A 31 -6.08 -24.43 -15.69
C LEU A 31 -4.92 -23.67 -16.35
N GLN A 32 -4.09 -24.36 -17.14
CA GLN A 32 -2.97 -23.76 -17.84
C GLN A 32 -3.44 -22.78 -18.94
N ASN A 33 -4.52 -23.09 -19.66
CA ASN A 33 -5.14 -22.18 -20.62
C ASN A 33 -5.82 -20.97 -19.95
N ALA A 34 -6.42 -21.14 -18.77
CA ALA A 34 -6.97 -20.03 -18.00
C ALA A 34 -5.86 -19.08 -17.52
N HIS A 35 -4.74 -19.62 -17.02
CA HIS A 35 -3.57 -18.83 -16.65
C HIS A 35 -2.91 -18.13 -17.85
N ALA A 36 -2.90 -18.74 -19.04
CA ALA A 36 -2.39 -18.11 -20.25
C ALA A 36 -3.26 -16.92 -20.70
N ARG A 37 -4.58 -16.96 -20.47
CA ARG A 37 -5.51 -15.85 -20.77
C ARG A 37 -5.36 -14.67 -19.82
N LEU A 38 -5.00 -14.92 -18.57
CA LEU A 38 -4.78 -13.88 -17.56
C LEU A 38 -3.43 -13.17 -17.69
N ARG A 39 -2.46 -13.77 -18.41
CA ARG A 39 -1.09 -13.24 -18.56
C ARG A 39 -0.86 -12.43 -19.83
N ALA A 40 -1.89 -12.19 -20.64
CA ALA A 40 -1.77 -11.38 -21.85
C ALA A 40 -1.69 -9.88 -21.48
N PRO A 41 -0.63 -9.15 -21.88
CA PRO A 41 -0.45 -7.75 -21.49
C PRO A 41 -1.42 -6.82 -22.23
N ALA A 42 -2.09 -5.95 -21.47
CA ALA A 42 -2.82 -4.80 -21.99
C ALA A 42 -1.83 -3.74 -22.48
N SER A 43 -1.66 -3.66 -23.80
CA SER A 43 -1.00 -2.55 -24.48
C SER A 43 -1.91 -2.09 -25.60
N VAL A 44 -2.33 -0.83 -25.53
CA VAL A 44 -2.54 0.17 -26.62
C VAL A 44 -3.61 1.17 -26.16
N ALA A 45 -3.20 2.42 -25.99
CA ALA A 45 -4.04 3.60 -25.85
C ALA A 45 -4.16 4.33 -27.23
N PRO A 46 -5.00 5.36 -27.41
CA PRO A 46 -6.25 5.26 -28.15
C PRO A 46 -6.24 6.01 -29.49
N THR A 47 -7.01 5.56 -30.49
CA THR A 47 -7.45 6.43 -31.59
C THR A 47 -8.75 5.93 -32.25
N SER A 48 -9.82 6.68 -31.98
CA SER A 48 -10.89 7.17 -32.88
C SER A 48 -11.59 6.24 -33.91
N VAL A 49 -12.90 6.11 -33.70
CA VAL A 49 -14.03 5.94 -34.65
C VAL A 49 -14.14 4.62 -35.44
N ALA A 50 -15.04 3.74 -34.98
CA ALA A 50 -16.00 3.03 -35.83
C ALA A 50 -17.12 2.41 -34.98
N GLU A 51 -18.34 2.56 -35.47
CA GLU A 51 -19.61 2.07 -34.93
C GLU A 51 -19.71 0.54 -34.94
N SER A 52 -20.68 0.03 -34.14
CA SER A 52 -21.42 -1.23 -34.36
C SER A 52 -20.70 -2.54 -34.00
N ALA A 53 -21.30 -3.57 -33.41
CA ALA A 53 -22.57 -3.76 -32.72
C ALA A 53 -22.49 -5.14 -32.04
N THR A 54 -23.19 -5.27 -30.93
CA THR A 54 -23.51 -6.55 -30.27
C THR A 54 -24.53 -7.34 -31.12
N PRO A 55 -24.42 -8.67 -31.28
CA PRO A 55 -25.46 -9.45 -31.94
C PRO A 55 -26.52 -9.85 -30.90
N SER A 56 -27.57 -9.04 -30.78
CA SER A 56 -28.85 -9.45 -30.18
C SER A 56 -29.80 -9.82 -31.31
N SER A 57 -30.11 -11.12 -31.40
CA SER A 57 -31.00 -11.71 -32.40
C SER A 57 -32.46 -11.55 -31.98
N ALA A 58 -33.16 -10.58 -32.57
CA ALA A 58 -34.61 -10.58 -32.71
C ALA A 58 -35.00 -9.84 -34.00
N GLY A 59 -35.24 -10.58 -35.07
CA GLY A 59 -36.00 -10.10 -36.24
C GLY A 59 -37.48 -10.48 -36.08
N ASP A 60 -38.44 -10.00 -36.86
CA ASP A 60 -38.51 -8.94 -37.88
C ASP A 60 -39.99 -9.02 -38.32
N ILE A 61 -40.79 -7.95 -38.20
CA ILE A 61 -42.04 -7.75 -38.97
C ILE A 61 -42.27 -6.23 -39.10
N GLU A 62 -41.98 -5.68 -40.28
CA GLU A 62 -42.46 -4.39 -40.81
C GLU A 62 -43.87 -4.52 -41.46
N PRO A 63 -44.48 -3.48 -42.10
CA PRO A 63 -44.76 -2.09 -41.68
C PRO A 63 -46.22 -1.66 -42.02
N VAL A 64 -46.78 -0.64 -41.35
CA VAL A 64 -47.88 0.19 -41.91
C VAL A 64 -47.76 1.65 -41.44
N VAL A 65 -47.96 2.58 -42.37
CA VAL A 65 -47.88 4.06 -42.31
C VAL A 65 -49.20 4.63 -42.89
N PRO A 66 -49.59 5.92 -42.80
CA PRO A 66 -49.49 7.00 -41.76
C PRO A 66 -50.88 7.58 -41.40
N VAL A 67 -50.99 8.61 -40.53
CA VAL A 67 -51.74 9.88 -40.79
C VAL A 67 -51.39 10.95 -39.72
N SER A 68 -51.40 12.20 -40.18
CA SER A 68 -50.85 13.46 -39.64
C SER A 68 -51.69 14.22 -38.57
N VAL A 69 -50.95 15.06 -37.80
CA VAL A 69 -51.25 16.29 -36.97
C VAL A 69 -52.54 17.10 -37.29
N PRO A 70 -53.08 18.03 -36.41
CA PRO A 70 -52.36 19.06 -35.61
C PRO A 70 -52.98 19.55 -34.25
N GLN A 71 -52.31 20.58 -33.69
CA GLN A 71 -52.42 21.38 -32.44
C GLN A 71 -53.79 22.00 -32.02
N THR A 72 -53.73 22.72 -30.87
CA THR A 72 -54.60 23.78 -30.25
C THR A 72 -55.54 23.25 -29.15
N THR A 73 -55.69 23.77 -27.92
CA THR A 73 -55.71 25.12 -27.29
C THR A 73 -55.57 25.06 -25.75
N LEU A 74 -55.03 26.12 -25.11
CA LEU A 74 -55.12 26.52 -23.67
C LEU A 74 -56.40 27.41 -23.44
N PRO A 75 -56.67 28.12 -22.29
CA PRO A 75 -56.50 27.94 -20.80
C PRO A 75 -57.76 28.41 -19.96
N LEU A 76 -57.57 28.72 -18.65
CA LEU A 76 -58.39 29.44 -17.63
C LEU A 76 -59.20 28.56 -16.63
N SER A 77 -59.37 28.85 -15.32
CA SER A 77 -59.23 30.09 -14.53
C SER A 77 -59.13 29.84 -12.99
N THR A 78 -58.15 30.49 -12.36
CA THR A 78 -58.12 31.29 -11.09
C THR A 78 -59.17 31.17 -9.96
N ARG A 79 -58.68 31.23 -8.71
CA ARG A 79 -59.18 32.16 -7.66
C ARG A 79 -58.04 32.71 -6.79
N ALA A 80 -58.07 34.04 -6.58
CA ALA A 80 -57.16 34.92 -5.84
C ALA A 80 -57.47 34.91 -4.32
N HIS A 81 -56.51 34.92 -3.38
CA HIS A 81 -55.61 35.97 -2.86
C HIS A 81 -56.18 36.70 -1.62
N GLU A 82 -55.53 36.52 -0.46
CA GLU A 82 -55.39 37.51 0.62
C GLU A 82 -54.08 37.16 1.40
N ASN A 83 -53.30 38.20 1.70
CA ASN A 83 -51.96 38.23 2.36
C ASN A 83 -52.15 39.03 3.68
N PRO A 84 -51.14 39.26 4.56
CA PRO A 84 -49.78 38.71 4.67
C PRO A 84 -49.42 38.30 6.14
N GLU A 85 -48.32 37.58 6.35
CA GLU A 85 -47.42 37.79 7.50
C GLU A 85 -46.08 37.03 7.32
N ASN A 86 -45.01 37.68 7.80
CA ASN A 86 -43.60 37.38 7.59
C ASN A 86 -43.18 35.92 7.83
N LEU A 87 -42.26 35.42 7.00
CA LEU A 87 -41.10 34.61 7.43
C LEU A 87 -40.12 34.47 6.25
N ALA A 88 -39.02 35.23 6.32
CA ALA A 88 -37.82 34.98 5.54
C ALA A 88 -37.13 33.75 6.12
N ALA A 89 -37.02 32.68 5.34
CA ALA A 89 -36.17 31.53 5.64
C ALA A 89 -34.93 31.60 4.73
N SER A 90 -33.80 31.85 5.37
CA SER A 90 -32.46 31.79 4.79
C SER A 90 -32.18 30.38 4.28
N VAL A 91 -31.66 30.31 3.05
CA VAL A 91 -31.00 29.12 2.49
C VAL A 91 -29.63 29.04 3.16
N GLU A 92 -29.42 28.05 4.01
CA GLU A 92 -28.07 27.63 4.41
C GLU A 92 -27.60 26.51 3.49
N GLU A 93 -26.51 26.78 2.78
CA GLU A 93 -25.67 25.81 2.08
C GLU A 93 -25.07 24.84 3.11
N GLN A 94 -25.47 23.57 3.05
CA GLN A 94 -24.81 22.50 3.80
C GLN A 94 -23.53 22.09 3.07
N GLY A 95 -22.40 22.57 3.62
CA GLY A 95 -21.07 22.03 3.34
C GLY A 95 -20.90 20.62 3.91
N ASP A 96 -20.06 19.85 3.24
CA ASP A 96 -19.77 18.43 3.44
C ASP A 96 -19.38 18.09 4.88
N ALA A 97 -20.12 17.16 5.47
CA ALA A 97 -19.71 16.48 6.69
C ALA A 97 -18.62 15.45 6.35
N THR A 98 -17.51 15.51 7.05
CA THR A 98 -16.70 14.34 7.35
C THR A 98 -17.58 13.29 8.03
N ASP A 99 -17.32 11.99 7.84
CA ASP A 99 -18.07 10.91 8.50
C ASP A 99 -17.82 10.96 10.01
N VAL A 100 -18.63 11.77 10.66
CA VAL A 100 -18.64 12.00 12.09
C VAL A 100 -19.31 10.79 12.75
N ILE A 101 -18.56 10.01 13.51
CA ILE A 101 -19.15 8.97 14.38
C ILE A 101 -19.74 9.67 15.59
N VAL A 102 -21.06 9.81 15.60
CA VAL A 102 -21.79 10.40 16.73
C VAL A 102 -21.97 9.35 17.84
N VAL A 103 -21.37 9.59 19.00
CA VAL A 103 -21.47 8.78 20.22
C VAL A 103 -22.40 9.48 21.19
N SER A 104 -23.46 8.81 21.65
CA SER A 104 -24.38 9.40 22.64
C SER A 104 -23.67 9.63 23.99
N PRO A 105 -23.94 10.75 24.70
CA PRO A 105 -23.29 11.07 25.99
C PRO A 105 -23.58 10.03 27.09
N ALA A 106 -24.68 9.28 26.96
CA ALA A 106 -25.01 8.12 27.81
C ALA A 106 -24.00 6.96 27.71
N LEU A 107 -23.12 6.96 26.69
CA LEU A 107 -22.04 5.97 26.52
C LEU A 107 -20.76 6.36 27.28
N LEU A 108 -20.67 7.58 27.81
CA LEU A 108 -19.48 8.12 28.48
C LEU A 108 -19.65 8.42 29.97
N PHE A 109 -20.89 8.50 30.49
CA PHE A 109 -21.14 8.85 31.90
C PHE A 109 -22.31 8.08 32.54
N PRO A 110 -22.11 7.48 33.74
CA PRO A 110 -23.17 7.30 34.73
C PRO A 110 -22.85 7.95 36.10
N GLU A 111 -23.90 8.18 36.90
CA GLU A 111 -23.95 8.90 38.18
C GLU A 111 -22.90 8.52 39.25
N GLN A 112 -22.22 9.55 39.75
CA GLN A 112 -21.56 9.79 41.05
C GLN A 112 -20.85 8.68 41.87
N ALA A 113 -19.58 9.04 42.17
CA ALA A 113 -18.84 9.00 43.45
C ALA A 113 -17.94 7.80 43.81
N SER A 114 -16.62 8.04 43.92
CA SER A 114 -15.92 8.24 45.21
C SER A 114 -14.39 8.41 45.03
N VAL A 115 -13.74 8.90 46.09
CA VAL A 115 -12.42 9.57 46.19
C VAL A 115 -11.25 8.57 46.42
N GLN A 116 -10.00 9.03 46.20
CA GLN A 116 -8.68 8.57 46.73
C GLN A 116 -7.82 7.77 45.73
N THR A 117 -6.49 7.90 45.55
CA THR A 117 -5.32 8.48 46.27
C THR A 117 -4.20 8.77 45.25
N ILE A 118 -3.35 9.78 45.48
CA ILE A 118 -2.18 10.11 44.64
C ILE A 118 -1.04 9.09 44.89
N GLN A 119 -0.60 8.38 43.84
CA GLN A 119 0.61 7.53 43.82
C GLN A 119 1.78 8.27 43.13
N PRO A 120 3.05 8.01 43.52
CA PRO A 120 4.23 8.75 43.04
C PRO A 120 4.75 8.27 41.67
N SER A 121 3.86 7.99 40.71
CA SER A 121 4.21 7.69 39.31
C SER A 121 4.12 8.93 38.39
N ALA A 122 3.61 10.06 38.90
CA ALA A 122 3.22 11.23 38.12
C ALA A 122 4.37 12.20 37.77
N ILE A 123 5.59 11.70 37.51
CA ILE A 123 6.74 12.57 37.18
C ILE A 123 7.15 12.49 35.70
N PHE A 124 6.59 11.57 34.90
CA PHE A 124 6.88 11.49 33.45
C PHE A 124 5.66 11.29 32.53
N GLU A 125 4.44 11.60 32.99
CA GLU A 125 3.32 11.79 32.06
C GLU A 125 3.44 13.17 31.42
N LYS A 126 4.18 13.24 30.32
CA LYS A 126 3.94 14.28 29.32
C LYS A 126 2.56 13.96 28.73
N THR A 127 1.50 14.52 29.32
CA THR A 127 0.13 14.39 28.82
C THR A 127 0.06 15.10 27.48
N GLU A 128 0.53 14.45 26.41
CA GLU A 128 0.25 14.88 25.05
C GLU A 128 -1.26 14.77 24.85
N HIS A 129 -1.89 15.88 24.47
CA HIS A 129 -3.31 15.93 24.13
C HIS A 129 -3.55 15.08 22.88
N CYS A 130 -3.76 13.78 23.07
CA CYS A 130 -4.13 12.84 22.04
C CYS A 130 -5.56 13.17 21.58
N LEU A 131 -5.77 13.33 20.27
CA LEU A 131 -7.10 13.60 19.74
C LEU A 131 -8.00 12.37 20.01
N PRO A 132 -9.30 12.56 20.32
CA PRO A 132 -10.22 11.44 20.44
C PRO A 132 -10.19 10.56 19.18
N GLY A 133 -10.02 9.25 19.36
CA GLY A 133 -9.91 8.29 18.25
C GLY A 133 -8.52 8.18 17.63
N SER A 134 -7.52 8.91 18.11
CA SER A 134 -6.11 8.68 17.76
C SER A 134 -5.60 7.36 18.34
N LEU A 135 -4.70 6.73 17.59
CA LEU A 135 -4.03 5.51 18.02
C LEU A 135 -3.15 5.75 19.25
N ARG A 136 -3.26 4.89 20.25
CA ARG A 136 -2.47 4.97 21.49
C ARG A 136 -1.22 4.10 21.38
N LEU A 137 -0.08 4.74 21.11
CA LEU A 137 1.23 4.08 20.98
C LEU A 137 2.17 4.50 22.12
N GLY A 138 2.93 3.54 22.64
CA GLY A 138 4.01 3.78 23.60
C GLY A 138 5.31 4.27 22.95
N PRO A 139 6.35 4.57 23.75
CA PRO A 139 7.67 4.92 23.23
C PRO A 139 8.23 3.79 22.37
N SER A 140 8.81 4.09 21.20
CA SER A 140 9.30 3.11 20.22
C SER A 140 8.26 2.03 19.84
N GLU A 141 6.98 2.41 19.82
CA GLU A 141 5.91 1.63 19.23
C GLU A 141 5.41 2.31 17.96
N PHE A 142 5.17 1.50 16.94
CA PHE A 142 4.79 1.93 15.61
C PHE A 142 3.62 1.08 15.15
N ALA A 143 2.83 1.60 14.23
CA ALA A 143 1.67 0.88 13.71
C ALA A 143 1.52 1.09 12.22
N VAL A 144 1.02 0.05 11.58
CA VAL A 144 0.67 0.06 10.15
C VAL A 144 -0.71 -0.54 9.99
N THR A 145 -1.54 0.14 9.21
CA THR A 145 -2.87 -0.32 8.84
C THR A 145 -2.80 -1.09 7.53
N MET A 146 -3.49 -2.21 7.48
CA MET A 146 -3.54 -3.09 6.31
C MET A 146 -4.97 -3.26 5.82
N PRO A 147 -5.15 -3.56 4.51
CA PRO A 147 -6.47 -3.76 3.95
C PRO A 147 -7.08 -5.09 4.38
N MET A 148 -8.40 -5.23 4.24
CA MET A 148 -9.08 -6.53 4.39
C MET A 148 -9.54 -7.04 3.03
N ASP A 149 -9.34 -8.34 2.77
CA ASP A 149 -9.83 -8.98 1.56
C ASP A 149 -11.36 -9.18 1.61
N SER A 150 -11.98 -9.46 0.47
CA SER A 150 -13.44 -9.64 0.40
C SER A 150 -13.94 -10.82 1.25
N VAL A 151 -13.16 -11.91 1.35
CA VAL A 151 -13.57 -13.08 2.14
C VAL A 151 -13.51 -12.77 3.63
N GLY A 152 -12.49 -12.05 4.07
CA GLY A 152 -12.41 -11.47 5.41
C GLY A 152 -13.61 -10.58 5.71
N LYS A 153 -13.92 -9.60 4.83
CA LYS A 153 -15.08 -8.70 5.00
C LYS A 153 -16.40 -9.46 5.13
N ASP A 154 -16.67 -10.42 4.24
CA ASP A 154 -17.88 -11.25 4.28
C ASP A 154 -18.00 -12.06 5.59
N ASN A 155 -16.89 -12.62 6.08
CA ASN A 155 -16.87 -13.37 7.34
C ASN A 155 -17.06 -12.44 8.55
N TYR A 156 -16.53 -11.22 8.48
CA TYR A 156 -16.68 -10.20 9.51
C TYR A 156 -18.15 -9.75 9.63
N GLU A 157 -18.80 -9.45 8.49
CA GLU A 157 -20.23 -9.12 8.44
C GLU A 157 -21.10 -10.27 8.93
N ARG A 158 -20.78 -11.52 8.55
CA ARG A 158 -21.50 -12.70 9.03
C ARG A 158 -21.43 -12.84 10.54
N ALA A 159 -20.25 -12.64 11.14
CA ALA A 159 -20.09 -12.70 12.59
C ALA A 159 -20.94 -11.64 13.31
N LEU A 160 -21.00 -10.41 12.76
CA LEU A 160 -21.89 -9.34 13.26
C LEU A 160 -23.38 -9.71 13.14
N ALA A 161 -23.77 -10.31 12.01
CA ALA A 161 -25.15 -10.74 11.78
C ALA A 161 -25.58 -11.87 12.74
N GLU A 162 -24.69 -12.82 13.03
CA GLU A 162 -24.94 -13.92 13.99
C GLU A 162 -25.28 -13.42 15.40
N HIS A 163 -24.73 -12.27 15.82
CA HIS A 163 -24.92 -11.72 17.16
C HIS A 163 -25.75 -10.43 17.16
N SER A 164 -26.57 -10.20 16.11
CA SER A 164 -27.28 -8.93 15.93
C SER A 164 -28.21 -8.57 17.08
N GLU A 165 -28.83 -9.56 17.72
CA GLU A 165 -29.75 -9.34 18.85
C GLU A 165 -29.00 -8.89 20.12
N SER A 166 -27.89 -9.57 20.46
CA SER A 166 -27.02 -9.18 21.57
C SER A 166 -26.43 -7.77 21.34
N VAL A 167 -26.06 -7.45 20.09
CA VAL A 167 -25.57 -6.12 19.71
C VAL A 167 -26.64 -5.04 19.90
N LYS A 168 -27.86 -5.26 19.38
CA LYS A 168 -28.99 -4.32 19.55
C LYS A 168 -29.29 -4.09 21.02
N LEU A 169 -29.32 -5.15 21.82
CA LEU A 169 -29.64 -5.08 23.25
C LEU A 169 -28.55 -4.35 24.06
N LEU A 170 -27.26 -4.55 23.73
CA LEU A 170 -26.17 -3.81 24.36
C LEU A 170 -26.23 -2.32 24.01
N LEU A 171 -26.46 -1.99 22.73
CA LEU A 171 -26.54 -0.60 22.25
C LEU A 171 -27.78 0.14 22.77
N SER A 172 -28.90 -0.55 23.01
CA SER A 172 -30.10 0.04 23.63
C SER A 172 -29.97 0.30 25.13
N GLY A 173 -28.81 0.00 25.72
CA GLY A 173 -28.60 0.13 27.16
C GLY A 173 -29.34 -0.91 27.98
N PHE A 174 -29.56 -2.11 27.42
CA PHE A 174 -30.40 -3.17 27.99
C PHE A 174 -31.88 -2.79 28.14
N LYS A 175 -32.35 -1.78 27.41
CA LYS A 175 -33.78 -1.46 27.35
C LYS A 175 -34.38 -2.23 26.18
N SER A 176 -35.20 -3.24 26.46
CA SER A 176 -35.98 -3.92 25.42
C SER A 176 -37.12 -3.00 24.95
N GLY A 177 -37.62 -3.19 23.74
CA GLY A 177 -38.74 -2.41 23.17
C GLY A 177 -40.04 -2.48 23.99
N ASP A 178 -40.14 -3.47 24.89
CA ASP A 178 -41.27 -3.69 25.80
C ASP A 178 -41.07 -3.06 27.20
N GLY A 179 -40.00 -2.26 27.40
CA GLY A 179 -39.71 -1.61 28.68
C GLY A 179 -39.24 -2.55 29.81
N THR A 180 -39.18 -3.86 29.55
CA THR A 180 -38.63 -4.87 30.45
C THR A 180 -37.10 -4.79 30.46
N VAL A 181 -36.53 -4.58 31.64
CA VAL A 181 -35.08 -4.61 31.86
C VAL A 181 -34.69 -6.08 32.09
N PRO A 182 -33.77 -6.65 31.29
CA PRO A 182 -33.32 -8.03 31.47
C PRO A 182 -32.63 -8.18 32.84
N SER A 183 -32.77 -9.37 33.43
CA SER A 183 -32.16 -9.72 34.70
C SER A 183 -30.62 -9.59 34.65
N GLN A 184 -29.98 -9.45 35.81
CA GLN A 184 -28.51 -9.34 35.88
C GLN A 184 -27.80 -10.54 35.23
N SER A 185 -28.38 -11.74 35.32
CA SER A 185 -27.86 -12.95 34.68
C SER A 185 -27.94 -12.87 33.15
N GLU A 186 -29.03 -12.34 32.60
CA GLU A 186 -29.20 -12.15 31.16
C GLU A 186 -28.27 -11.05 30.63
N GLN A 187 -28.08 -9.96 31.39
CA GLN A 187 -27.10 -8.92 31.05
C GLN A 187 -25.68 -9.49 31.00
N ALA A 188 -25.29 -10.30 31.98
CA ALA A 188 -24.00 -10.97 31.99
C ALA A 188 -23.81 -11.91 30.79
N GLN A 189 -24.86 -12.64 30.40
CA GLN A 189 -24.85 -13.49 29.21
C GLN A 189 -24.64 -12.67 27.93
N VAL A 190 -25.36 -11.56 27.76
CA VAL A 190 -25.22 -10.68 26.59
C VAL A 190 -23.82 -10.09 26.51
N ILE A 191 -23.24 -9.66 27.63
CA ILE A 191 -21.85 -9.17 27.64
C ILE A 191 -20.88 -10.30 27.27
N SER A 192 -21.11 -11.53 27.75
CA SER A 192 -20.32 -12.70 27.34
C SER A 192 -20.43 -12.99 25.84
N ASP A 193 -21.64 -12.94 25.28
CA ASP A 193 -21.88 -13.14 23.85
C ASP A 193 -21.17 -12.06 23.02
N ILE A 194 -21.14 -10.82 23.50
CA ILE A 194 -20.44 -9.70 22.84
C ILE A 194 -18.93 -9.84 22.93
N ARG A 195 -18.38 -10.34 24.05
CA ARG A 195 -16.95 -10.67 24.14
C ARG A 195 -16.58 -11.72 23.11
N HIS A 196 -17.38 -12.77 23.00
CA HIS A 196 -17.19 -13.81 22.00
C HIS A 196 -17.36 -13.29 20.56
N LEU A 197 -18.26 -12.34 20.32
CA LEU A 197 -18.36 -11.64 19.04
C LEU A 197 -17.05 -10.91 18.72
N ILE A 198 -16.56 -10.04 19.61
CA ILE A 198 -15.31 -9.29 19.39
C ILE A 198 -14.15 -10.25 19.17
N GLU A 199 -14.11 -11.35 19.93
CA GLU A 199 -13.12 -12.40 19.74
C GLU A 199 -13.17 -13.01 18.33
N LYS A 200 -14.37 -13.31 17.81
CA LYS A 200 -14.56 -13.76 16.43
C LYS A 200 -14.09 -12.71 15.42
N LEU A 201 -14.38 -11.43 15.65
CA LEU A 201 -13.97 -10.34 14.74
C LEU A 201 -12.45 -10.18 14.71
N ASP A 202 -11.79 -10.20 15.87
CA ASP A 202 -10.33 -10.16 15.99
C ASP A 202 -9.68 -11.39 15.31
N ASN A 203 -10.28 -12.58 15.45
CA ASN A 203 -9.84 -13.76 14.72
C ASN A 203 -9.94 -13.58 13.20
N VAL A 204 -11.03 -13.00 12.67
CA VAL A 204 -11.15 -12.72 11.22
C VAL A 204 -10.07 -11.75 10.75
N ALA A 205 -9.76 -10.70 11.53
CA ALA A 205 -8.73 -9.73 11.20
C ALA A 205 -7.32 -10.36 11.12
N ILE A 206 -7.07 -11.44 11.86
CA ILE A 206 -5.83 -12.22 11.76
C ILE A 206 -5.91 -13.21 10.60
N HIS A 207 -6.88 -14.12 10.61
CA HIS A 207 -7.10 -15.14 9.59
C HIS A 207 -8.45 -15.86 9.74
N THR A 208 -9.17 -16.06 8.63
CA THR A 208 -10.52 -16.63 8.61
C THR A 208 -10.63 -18.02 9.24
N ASP A 209 -9.59 -18.86 9.10
CA ASP A 209 -9.62 -20.24 9.60
C ASP A 209 -9.62 -20.33 11.13
N LEU A 210 -9.25 -19.27 11.85
CA LEU A 210 -9.28 -19.29 13.31
C LEU A 210 -10.68 -19.54 13.86
N ASN A 211 -11.73 -19.07 13.15
CA ASN A 211 -13.12 -19.29 13.51
C ASN A 211 -13.74 -20.60 12.97
N ILE A 212 -13.02 -21.33 12.11
CA ILE A 212 -13.50 -22.60 11.57
C ILE A 212 -13.33 -23.70 12.63
N ALA A 213 -14.36 -24.52 12.80
CA ALA A 213 -14.35 -25.60 13.79
C ALA A 213 -13.20 -26.60 13.54
N GLU A 214 -12.54 -27.05 14.61
CA GLU A 214 -11.33 -27.89 14.54
C GLU A 214 -11.52 -29.20 13.76
N HIS A 215 -12.72 -29.78 13.77
CA HIS A 215 -13.02 -31.01 13.02
C HIS A 215 -13.00 -30.81 11.49
N VAL A 216 -13.13 -29.57 11.01
CA VAL A 216 -12.98 -29.22 9.58
C VAL A 216 -11.51 -28.98 9.23
N LYS A 217 -10.67 -28.59 10.20
CA LYS A 217 -9.22 -28.36 10.04
C LYS A 217 -8.40 -29.66 9.86
N GLN A 218 -9.03 -30.83 10.02
CA GLN A 218 -8.35 -32.14 10.08
C GLN A 218 -7.83 -32.70 8.75
N SER A 219 -7.98 -32.00 7.62
CA SER A 219 -7.26 -32.41 6.41
C SER A 219 -5.77 -32.09 6.59
N LYS A 220 -4.90 -33.09 6.42
CA LYS A 220 -3.46 -32.89 6.27
C LYS A 220 -3.21 -32.08 5.00
N TRP A 221 -3.36 -30.77 5.08
CA TRP A 221 -2.94 -29.88 4.01
C TRP A 221 -1.42 -29.95 3.90
N ASP A 222 -0.95 -29.81 2.67
CA ASP A 222 0.45 -29.54 2.41
C ASP A 222 0.81 -28.19 3.05
N SER A 223 1.79 -28.15 3.95
CA SER A 223 2.17 -26.95 4.70
C SER A 223 2.46 -25.76 3.78
N HIS A 224 3.01 -26.01 2.58
CA HIS A 224 3.23 -24.97 1.59
C HIS A 224 1.91 -24.37 1.07
N LYS A 225 0.90 -25.21 0.82
CA LYS A 225 -0.43 -24.73 0.37
C LYS A 225 -1.15 -23.98 1.47
N GLU A 226 -0.99 -24.42 2.71
CA GLU A 226 -1.52 -23.71 3.87
C GLU A 226 -0.91 -22.31 3.99
N ALA A 227 0.41 -22.18 3.82
CA ALA A 227 1.06 -20.88 3.82
C ALA A 227 0.55 -19.97 2.68
N SER A 228 0.44 -20.50 1.46
CA SER A 228 -0.13 -19.73 0.33
C SER A 228 -1.60 -19.35 0.53
N TRP A 229 -2.38 -20.21 1.20
CA TRP A 229 -3.76 -19.90 1.57
C TRP A 229 -3.82 -18.76 2.58
N ALA A 230 -2.95 -18.77 3.59
CA ALA A 230 -2.89 -17.71 4.58
C ALA A 230 -2.56 -16.34 3.99
N GLU A 231 -1.64 -16.28 3.02
CA GLU A 231 -1.33 -15.05 2.29
C GLU A 231 -2.48 -14.57 1.41
N TYR A 232 -3.27 -15.50 0.87
CA TYR A 232 -4.40 -15.17 0.01
C TYR A 232 -5.58 -14.57 0.79
N THR A 233 -5.81 -15.03 2.03
CA THR A 233 -6.97 -14.65 2.85
C THR A 233 -6.65 -13.64 3.96
N SER A 234 -5.38 -13.30 4.18
CA SER A 234 -4.99 -12.35 5.21
C SER A 234 -3.84 -11.47 4.77
N SER A 235 -4.10 -10.17 4.77
CA SER A 235 -3.09 -9.14 4.50
C SER A 235 -1.94 -9.19 5.51
N LYS A 236 -2.18 -9.62 6.75
CA LYS A 236 -1.10 -9.78 7.74
C LYS A 236 -0.12 -10.86 7.30
N PHE A 237 -0.62 -12.02 6.85
CA PHE A 237 0.24 -13.10 6.36
C PHE A 237 0.89 -12.75 5.02
N LEU A 238 0.19 -12.02 4.15
CA LEU A 238 0.77 -11.47 2.92
C LEU A 238 1.95 -10.52 3.23
N PHE A 239 1.81 -9.64 4.21
CA PHE A 239 2.89 -8.78 4.71
C PHE A 239 4.08 -9.61 5.20
N LEU A 240 3.83 -10.66 6.00
CA LEU A 240 4.89 -11.56 6.45
C LEU A 240 5.59 -12.25 5.28
N GLY A 241 4.83 -12.65 4.26
CA GLY A 241 5.35 -13.22 3.01
C GLY A 241 6.36 -12.30 2.34
N HIS A 242 5.96 -11.06 2.07
CA HIS A 242 6.83 -10.04 1.49
C HIS A 242 8.06 -9.76 2.37
N LEU A 243 7.86 -9.60 3.67
CA LEU A 243 8.96 -9.33 4.60
C LEU A 243 10.00 -10.46 4.62
N ILE A 244 9.57 -11.72 4.60
CA ILE A 244 10.46 -12.90 4.54
C ILE A 244 11.22 -12.94 3.21
N GLU A 245 10.53 -12.68 2.09
CA GLU A 245 11.14 -12.67 0.76
C GLU A 245 12.22 -11.60 0.63
N ILE A 246 11.95 -10.38 1.13
CA ILE A 246 12.89 -9.26 1.14
C ILE A 246 14.06 -9.55 2.10
N ALA A 247 13.79 -10.09 3.28
CA ALA A 247 14.80 -10.35 4.31
C ALA A 247 15.70 -11.57 4.02
N GLY A 248 15.42 -12.38 3.01
CA GLY A 248 15.83 -13.79 2.90
C GLY A 248 17.30 -14.16 3.16
N ALA A 249 18.27 -13.26 2.95
CA ALA A 249 19.69 -13.53 3.22
C ALA A 249 20.26 -12.79 4.44
N GLN A 250 19.48 -11.94 5.11
CA GLN A 250 19.93 -11.11 6.22
C GLN A 250 19.99 -11.91 7.53
N ASP A 251 20.97 -11.58 8.37
CA ASP A 251 21.09 -12.15 9.73
C ASP A 251 20.19 -11.38 10.69
N LEU A 252 18.91 -11.72 10.66
CA LEU A 252 17.86 -11.10 11.47
C LEU A 252 17.15 -12.12 12.35
N HIS A 253 16.74 -11.65 13.53
CA HIS A 253 15.82 -12.36 14.40
C HIS A 253 14.58 -11.49 14.64
N ILE A 254 13.41 -11.96 14.21
CA ILE A 254 12.14 -11.23 14.32
C ILE A 254 11.22 -11.95 15.28
N LEU A 255 10.68 -11.23 16.26
CA LEU A 255 9.81 -11.81 17.29
C LEU A 255 8.34 -11.51 16.98
N PHE A 256 7.50 -12.55 16.92
CA PHE A 256 6.06 -12.44 16.74
C PHE A 256 5.35 -12.69 18.06
N MET A 257 4.58 -11.71 18.51
CA MET A 257 3.73 -11.85 19.69
C MET A 257 2.28 -12.09 19.28
N VAL A 258 1.71 -13.16 19.83
CA VAL A 258 0.36 -13.64 19.56
C VAL A 258 -0.30 -14.00 20.88
N GLY A 259 -1.60 -13.76 21.04
CA GLY A 259 -2.30 -14.07 22.29
C GLY A 259 -2.61 -15.54 22.40
N LYS A 260 -3.35 -16.05 21.41
CA LYS A 260 -3.96 -17.36 21.48
C LYS A 260 -3.03 -18.47 21.01
N LYS A 261 -3.19 -19.64 21.61
CA LYS A 261 -2.48 -20.85 21.23
C LYS A 261 -2.80 -21.27 19.79
N GLU A 262 -4.05 -21.16 19.36
CA GLU A 262 -4.48 -21.51 18.00
C GLU A 262 -3.83 -20.59 16.96
N THR A 263 -3.69 -19.30 17.28
CA THR A 263 -2.97 -18.33 16.47
C THR A 263 -1.48 -18.67 16.39
N ALA A 264 -0.85 -19.01 17.52
CA ALA A 264 0.54 -19.44 17.54
C ALA A 264 0.77 -20.68 16.66
N GLU A 265 -0.13 -21.67 16.71
CA GLU A 265 -0.06 -22.88 15.89
C GLU A 265 -0.31 -22.62 14.39
N LEU A 266 -1.14 -21.62 14.06
CA LEU A 266 -1.31 -21.15 12.68
C LEU A 266 -0.03 -20.48 12.16
N VAL A 267 0.55 -19.57 12.95
CA VAL A 267 1.78 -18.85 12.59
C VAL A 267 2.97 -19.81 12.49
N GLU A 268 3.08 -20.80 13.39
CA GLU A 268 4.09 -21.86 13.32
C GLU A 268 3.98 -22.65 12.01
N ARG A 269 2.77 -23.11 11.65
CA ARG A 269 2.53 -23.85 10.39
C ARG A 269 2.79 -23.01 9.15
N TYR A 270 2.45 -21.72 9.20
CA TYR A 270 2.75 -20.76 8.14
C TYR A 270 4.26 -20.69 7.85
N PHE A 271 5.08 -20.46 8.89
CA PHE A 271 6.54 -20.39 8.73
C PHE A 271 7.15 -21.73 8.31
N GLN A 272 6.63 -22.86 8.82
CA GLN A 272 7.03 -24.19 8.33
C GLN A 272 6.72 -24.37 6.83
N GLY A 273 5.56 -23.90 6.37
CA GLY A 273 5.18 -23.86 4.96
C GLY A 273 6.07 -22.97 4.09
N LYS A 274 6.61 -21.90 4.66
CA LYS A 274 7.62 -21.01 4.03
C LYS A 274 9.06 -21.54 4.11
N GLY A 275 9.25 -22.76 4.62
CA GLY A 275 10.54 -23.44 4.65
C GLY A 275 11.39 -23.19 5.89
N PHE A 276 10.83 -22.59 6.95
CA PHE A 276 11.53 -22.48 8.23
C PHE A 276 11.50 -23.80 8.99
N ALA A 277 12.63 -24.19 9.58
CA ALA A 277 12.76 -25.37 10.41
C ALA A 277 12.82 -25.00 11.90
N PRO A 278 12.15 -25.75 12.79
CA PRO A 278 12.23 -25.48 14.22
C PRO A 278 13.65 -25.75 14.73
N VAL A 279 14.18 -24.82 15.53
CA VAL A 279 15.53 -24.94 16.11
C VAL A 279 15.58 -26.04 17.16
N ARG A 280 14.49 -26.23 17.90
CA ARG A 280 14.36 -27.23 18.97
C ARG A 280 13.03 -27.96 18.83
N PRO A 281 12.98 -29.28 19.10
CA PRO A 281 11.72 -30.01 19.18
C PRO A 281 10.82 -29.49 20.30
N ARG A 282 9.50 -29.38 20.06
CA ARG A 282 8.51 -28.87 21.04
C ARG A 282 8.54 -29.62 22.38
N ALA A 283 8.96 -30.89 22.40
CA ALA A 283 9.11 -31.69 23.63
C ALA A 283 10.28 -31.24 24.53
N GLU A 284 11.26 -30.54 23.98
CA GLU A 284 12.45 -30.03 24.69
C GLU A 284 12.26 -28.58 25.14
N MET A 285 11.26 -27.90 24.59
CA MET A 285 10.90 -26.52 24.88
C MET A 285 10.01 -26.50 26.12
N HIS A 286 10.64 -26.35 27.28
CA HIS A 286 9.93 -26.04 28.52
C HIS A 286 9.42 -24.60 28.42
N GLY A 287 8.27 -24.29 29.03
CA GLY A 287 7.49 -23.07 28.79
C GLY A 287 8.20 -21.71 28.90
N HIS A 288 9.46 -21.67 29.32
CA HIS A 288 10.32 -20.48 29.44
C HIS A 288 11.10 -20.10 28.16
N VAL A 289 10.88 -20.80 27.04
CA VAL A 289 11.65 -20.62 25.81
C VAL A 289 10.74 -20.23 24.65
N GLU A 290 11.15 -19.22 23.87
CA GLU A 290 10.44 -18.83 22.64
C GLU A 290 10.40 -19.96 21.60
N LEU A 291 9.35 -20.01 20.77
CA LEU A 291 9.28 -20.93 19.64
C LEU A 291 10.07 -20.39 18.45
N SER A 292 11.35 -20.77 18.36
CA SER A 292 12.24 -20.29 17.30
C SER A 292 12.27 -21.21 16.07
N LEU A 293 12.12 -20.61 14.89
CA LEU A 293 12.23 -21.25 13.59
C LEU A 293 13.30 -20.53 12.75
N VAL A 294 14.05 -21.26 11.93
CA VAL A 294 15.18 -20.72 11.15
C VAL A 294 15.06 -21.12 9.68
N ASN A 295 15.37 -20.18 8.79
CA ASN A 295 15.56 -20.39 7.36
C ASN A 295 16.83 -19.65 6.90
N GLY A 296 17.93 -20.38 6.76
CA GLY A 296 19.23 -19.77 6.45
C GLY A 296 19.72 -18.85 7.56
N SER A 297 19.94 -17.56 7.23
CA SER A 297 20.38 -16.52 8.18
C SER A 297 19.21 -15.87 8.93
N LEU A 298 18.00 -15.92 8.37
CA LEU A 298 16.80 -15.35 8.97
C LEU A 298 16.21 -16.32 9.99
N SER A 299 15.86 -15.78 11.15
CA SER A 299 15.23 -16.53 12.23
C SER A 299 14.01 -15.78 12.76
N VAL A 300 13.00 -16.52 13.18
CA VAL A 300 11.76 -15.97 13.74
C VAL A 300 11.48 -16.64 15.07
N GLY A 301 11.03 -15.87 16.05
CA GLY A 301 10.56 -16.37 17.34
C GLY A 301 9.06 -16.13 17.46
N ILE A 302 8.30 -17.10 17.96
CA ILE A 302 6.87 -16.94 18.26
C ILE A 302 6.68 -17.01 19.77
N LEU A 303 6.02 -15.99 20.34
CA LEU A 303 5.72 -15.88 21.76
C LEU A 303 4.25 -15.67 22.02
N SER A 304 3.72 -16.41 23.00
CA SER A 304 2.37 -16.18 23.51
C SER A 304 2.36 -15.02 24.52
N THR A 305 1.37 -14.13 24.43
CA THR A 305 1.19 -13.05 25.43
C THR A 305 0.64 -13.56 26.77
N GLU A 306 0.16 -14.82 26.84
CA GLU A 306 -0.31 -15.46 28.08
C GLU A 306 0.83 -15.90 29.01
N HIS A 307 2.08 -15.93 28.53
CA HIS A 307 3.22 -16.33 29.33
C HIS A 307 3.72 -15.17 30.21
N ASP A 308 3.77 -15.39 31.52
CA ASP A 308 4.10 -14.37 32.54
C ASP A 308 5.53 -14.53 33.14
N GLY A 309 6.38 -15.35 32.51
CA GLY A 309 7.74 -15.63 32.97
C GLY A 309 8.83 -14.98 32.12
N THR A 310 10.07 -14.97 32.62
CA THR A 310 11.25 -14.54 31.84
C THR A 310 11.45 -15.48 30.66
N VAL A 311 11.59 -14.90 29.46
CA VAL A 311 11.77 -15.63 28.20
C VAL A 311 13.20 -15.50 27.74
N GLU A 312 13.84 -16.64 27.45
CA GLU A 312 15.14 -16.66 26.77
C GLU A 312 14.92 -16.70 25.26
N THR A 313 15.43 -15.69 24.54
CA THR A 313 15.34 -15.62 23.08
C THR A 313 16.49 -16.38 22.41
N TYR A 314 16.27 -16.95 21.22
CA TYR A 314 17.28 -17.71 20.49
C TYR A 314 18.44 -16.84 20.01
N ARG A 315 18.12 -15.61 19.57
CA ARG A 315 19.06 -14.57 19.17
C ARG A 315 18.56 -13.22 19.68
N PRO A 316 19.40 -12.18 19.69
CA PRO A 316 18.94 -10.81 19.97
C PRO A 316 17.90 -10.38 18.91
N PRO A 317 16.63 -10.14 19.29
CA PRO A 317 15.61 -9.69 18.34
C PRO A 317 15.96 -8.30 17.79
N ALA A 318 15.59 -8.08 16.54
CA ALA A 318 15.66 -6.78 15.88
C ALA A 318 14.39 -5.95 16.08
N VAL A 319 13.24 -6.63 16.15
CA VAL A 319 11.91 -6.01 16.28
C VAL A 319 10.93 -7.01 16.87
N ILE A 320 9.89 -6.49 17.53
CA ILE A 320 8.69 -7.25 17.90
C ILE A 320 7.57 -6.87 16.94
N ILE A 321 6.93 -7.86 16.33
CA ILE A 321 5.74 -7.70 15.52
C ILE A 321 4.54 -8.20 16.34
N ALA A 322 3.65 -7.28 16.70
CA ALA A 322 2.38 -7.60 17.34
C ALA A 322 1.34 -7.95 16.27
N LEU A 323 0.95 -9.22 16.20
CA LEU A 323 0.03 -9.73 15.18
C LEU A 323 -1.45 -9.61 15.58
N ASP A 324 -1.75 -9.38 16.85
CA ASP A 324 -3.11 -9.27 17.35
C ASP A 324 -3.29 -8.23 18.47
N SER A 325 -4.55 -8.02 18.86
CA SER A 325 -4.95 -7.08 19.90
C SER A 325 -4.46 -7.44 21.31
N SER A 326 -3.86 -8.62 21.51
CA SER A 326 -3.46 -9.13 22.82
C SER A 326 -2.16 -8.54 23.36
N PHE A 327 -1.37 -7.86 22.51
CA PHE A 327 -0.09 -7.28 22.93
C PHE A 327 -0.30 -6.20 24.00
N ASN A 328 0.34 -6.39 25.16
CA ASN A 328 0.28 -5.49 26.30
C ASN A 328 1.68 -5.01 26.69
N THR A 329 1.93 -3.71 26.54
CA THR A 329 3.20 -3.07 26.89
C THR A 329 3.52 -3.18 28.38
N SER A 330 2.50 -3.25 29.24
CA SER A 330 2.65 -3.36 30.70
C SER A 330 2.96 -4.78 31.19
N SER A 331 3.07 -5.76 30.28
CA SER A 331 3.48 -7.12 30.64
C SER A 331 4.95 -7.13 31.07
N PRO A 332 5.32 -7.78 32.19
CA PRO A 332 6.70 -7.83 32.66
C PRO A 332 7.63 -8.50 31.64
N VAL A 333 7.12 -9.43 30.84
CA VAL A 333 7.87 -10.12 29.78
C VAL A 333 8.22 -9.15 28.66
N VAL A 334 7.24 -8.34 28.22
CA VAL A 334 7.42 -7.34 27.17
C VAL A 334 8.37 -6.24 27.65
N GLU A 335 8.18 -5.74 28.87
CA GLU A 335 9.07 -4.73 29.46
C GLU A 335 10.51 -5.25 29.55
N HIS A 336 10.70 -6.49 29.99
CA HIS A 336 12.02 -7.12 30.07
C HIS A 336 12.68 -7.27 28.69
N LEU A 337 11.96 -7.77 27.69
CA LEU A 337 12.49 -7.91 26.33
C LEU A 337 12.87 -6.56 25.73
N ARG A 338 12.01 -5.55 25.90
CA ARG A 338 12.20 -4.22 25.30
C ARG A 338 13.35 -3.43 25.93
N THR A 339 13.60 -3.65 27.23
CA THR A 339 14.71 -3.02 27.96
C THR A 339 16.03 -3.77 27.80
N THR A 340 16.00 -5.11 27.71
CA THR A 340 17.20 -5.94 27.53
C THR A 340 17.86 -5.72 26.16
N TYR A 341 17.05 -5.56 25.11
CA TYR A 341 17.52 -5.41 23.73
C TYR A 341 17.43 -3.96 23.22
N THR A 342 17.77 -3.00 24.08
CA THR A 342 17.84 -1.57 23.71
C THR A 342 18.95 -1.31 22.69
N ARG A 343 18.67 -0.43 21.71
CA ARG A 343 19.63 -0.01 20.68
C ARG A 343 19.62 1.50 20.57
N ASN A 344 20.80 2.11 20.56
CA ASN A 344 20.96 3.58 20.43
C ASN A 344 20.16 4.41 21.44
N GLY A 345 19.97 3.88 22.65
CA GLY A 345 19.19 4.55 23.71
C GLY A 345 17.68 4.42 23.57
N ASN A 346 17.20 3.73 22.52
CA ASN A 346 15.79 3.45 22.29
C ASN A 346 15.43 2.02 22.73
N LEU A 347 14.17 1.82 23.12
CA LEU A 347 13.63 0.49 23.43
C LEU A 347 13.58 -0.37 22.16
N LEU A 348 13.55 -1.70 22.31
CA LEU A 348 13.29 -2.59 21.18
C LEU A 348 11.98 -2.17 20.49
N PRO A 349 12.01 -1.90 19.17
CA PRO A 349 10.85 -1.40 18.44
C PRO A 349 9.74 -2.46 18.40
N VAL A 350 8.50 -1.99 18.50
CA VAL A 350 7.30 -2.81 18.35
C VAL A 350 6.51 -2.28 17.16
N VAL A 351 6.18 -3.15 16.21
CA VAL A 351 5.32 -2.82 15.07
C VAL A 351 4.00 -3.54 15.23
N HIS A 352 2.92 -2.77 15.35
CA HIS A 352 1.55 -3.25 15.42
C HIS A 352 0.99 -3.40 14.01
N LEU A 353 0.66 -4.64 13.64
CA LEU A 353 0.04 -4.98 12.37
C LEU A 353 -1.48 -5.07 12.57
N MET A 354 -2.24 -4.09 12.09
CA MET A 354 -3.69 -4.03 12.29
C MET A 354 -4.46 -3.86 10.99
N ILE A 355 -5.68 -4.40 10.92
CA ILE A 355 -6.54 -4.18 9.76
C ILE A 355 -7.27 -2.85 9.91
N ALA A 356 -7.25 -2.00 8.87
CA ALA A 356 -7.92 -0.71 8.89
C ALA A 356 -9.40 -0.83 9.27
N ASN A 357 -9.88 0.07 10.12
CA ASN A 357 -11.27 0.14 10.59
C ASN A 357 -11.83 -1.14 11.25
N SER A 358 -11.00 -2.11 11.58
CA SER A 358 -11.40 -3.35 12.26
C SER A 358 -11.57 -3.17 13.78
N SER A 359 -12.15 -4.16 14.46
CA SER A 359 -12.26 -4.20 15.92
C SER A 359 -10.91 -4.05 16.61
N GLU A 360 -9.84 -4.59 16.06
CA GLU A 360 -8.47 -4.45 16.56
C GLU A 360 -7.98 -3.00 16.49
N HIS A 361 -8.14 -2.35 15.34
CA HIS A 361 -7.78 -0.94 15.15
C HIS A 361 -8.56 -0.05 16.13
N ILE A 362 -9.88 -0.25 16.18
CA ILE A 362 -10.76 0.54 17.05
C ILE A 362 -10.36 0.36 18.51
N GLN A 363 -10.12 -0.88 18.97
CA GLN A 363 -9.73 -1.17 20.36
C GLN A 363 -8.50 -0.36 20.82
N ARG A 364 -7.52 -0.15 19.93
CA ARG A 364 -6.31 0.63 20.21
C ARG A 364 -6.54 2.14 20.27
N CYS A 365 -7.62 2.62 19.66
CA CYS A 365 -7.99 4.04 19.66
C CYS A 365 -8.91 4.42 20.83
N LEU A 366 -9.46 3.43 21.56
CA LEU A 366 -10.41 3.68 22.65
C LEU A 366 -9.72 4.18 23.94
N PRO A 367 -10.40 5.04 24.71
CA PRO A 367 -9.95 5.41 26.04
C PRO A 367 -10.08 4.28 27.06
N ASP A 368 -9.34 4.42 28.17
CA ASP A 368 -9.42 3.52 29.32
C ASP A 368 -10.78 3.70 30.01
N LEU A 369 -11.75 2.91 29.58
CA LEU A 369 -13.11 2.90 30.09
C LEU A 369 -13.40 1.59 30.82
N PRO A 370 -14.34 1.60 31.80
CA PRO A 370 -14.88 0.38 32.37
C PRO A 370 -15.35 -0.57 31.27
N GLU A 371 -15.01 -1.85 31.41
CA GLU A 371 -15.23 -2.87 30.39
C GLU A 371 -16.62 -2.84 29.70
N PRO A 372 -17.77 -2.77 30.40
CA PRO A 372 -19.07 -2.77 29.72
C PRO A 372 -19.30 -1.52 28.85
N GLN A 373 -18.74 -0.37 29.26
CA GLN A 373 -18.82 0.87 28.49
C GLN A 373 -17.87 0.81 27.29
N ARG A 374 -16.65 0.30 27.51
CA ARG A 374 -15.67 0.07 26.45
C ARG A 374 -16.22 -0.86 25.37
N LEU A 375 -16.84 -1.97 25.75
CA LEU A 375 -17.47 -2.93 24.83
C LEU A 375 -18.62 -2.29 24.05
N ARG A 376 -19.47 -1.51 24.72
CA ARG A 376 -20.58 -0.82 24.05
C ARG A 376 -20.08 0.21 23.04
N LEU A 377 -19.06 0.99 23.39
CA LEU A 377 -18.44 1.98 22.50
C LEU A 377 -17.75 1.30 21.32
N LEU A 378 -17.00 0.22 21.57
CA LEU A 378 -16.35 -0.59 20.55
C LEU A 378 -17.37 -1.12 19.54
N VAL A 379 -18.43 -1.76 20.01
CA VAL A 379 -19.48 -2.34 19.13
C VAL A 379 -20.21 -1.24 18.34
N HIS A 380 -20.44 -0.08 18.94
CA HIS A 380 -21.03 1.07 18.25
C HIS A 380 -20.16 1.52 17.07
N ILE A 381 -18.85 1.69 17.31
CA ILE A 381 -17.90 2.14 16.28
C ILE A 381 -17.67 1.06 15.22
N VAL A 382 -17.53 -0.21 15.62
CA VAL A 382 -17.42 -1.35 14.69
C VAL A 382 -18.62 -1.39 13.76
N LYS A 383 -19.83 -1.17 14.28
CA LYS A 383 -21.05 -1.16 13.48
C LYS A 383 -21.12 0.05 12.54
N SER A 384 -20.62 1.22 12.94
CA SER A 384 -20.61 2.40 12.06
C SER A 384 -19.55 2.32 10.96
N LEU A 385 -18.46 1.61 11.17
CA LEU A 385 -17.35 1.50 10.23
C LEU A 385 -17.37 0.24 9.37
N VAL A 386 -18.44 -0.58 9.43
CA VAL A 386 -18.49 -1.86 8.73
C VAL A 386 -18.39 -1.69 7.20
N ASP A 387 -18.97 -0.61 6.65
CA ASP A 387 -18.98 -0.34 5.21
C ASP A 387 -17.60 0.05 4.66
N VAL A 388 -16.73 0.58 5.52
CA VAL A 388 -15.35 1.02 5.19
C VAL A 388 -14.30 0.10 5.83
N LEU A 389 -14.70 -1.09 6.27
CA LEU A 389 -13.82 -2.07 6.89
C LEU A 389 -12.68 -2.44 5.94
N GLY A 390 -11.44 -2.32 6.39
CA GLY A 390 -10.26 -2.66 5.58
C GLY A 390 -9.99 -1.67 4.44
N ASP A 391 -10.67 -0.54 4.38
CA ASP A 391 -10.35 0.53 3.45
C ASP A 391 -9.24 1.38 4.06
N LEU A 392 -8.17 1.57 3.29
CA LEU A 392 -6.99 2.32 3.72
C LEU A 392 -7.23 3.83 3.57
N GLN A 393 -6.50 4.62 4.37
CA GLN A 393 -6.44 6.08 4.20
C GLN A 393 -5.74 6.45 2.88
N ASP A 394 -6.01 7.66 2.36
CA ASP A 394 -5.58 8.10 1.02
C ASP A 394 -4.06 8.06 0.79
N ASP A 395 -3.25 8.24 1.83
CA ASP A 395 -1.79 8.26 1.77
C ASP A 395 -1.14 6.96 2.26
N ALA A 396 -1.92 5.96 2.69
CA ALA A 396 -1.40 4.66 3.09
C ALA A 396 -0.74 3.93 1.91
N LEU A 397 0.30 3.17 2.24
CA LEU A 397 0.99 2.34 1.25
C LEU A 397 0.28 1.00 1.07
N GLY A 398 0.69 0.25 0.05
CA GLY A 398 0.26 -1.14 -0.11
C GLY A 398 1.02 -2.08 0.83
N VAL A 399 0.46 -3.27 1.07
CA VAL A 399 1.04 -4.31 1.95
C VAL A 399 2.50 -4.64 1.61
N GLN A 400 2.86 -4.65 0.32
CA GLN A 400 4.23 -4.90 -0.12
C GLN A 400 5.15 -3.71 0.22
N ASP A 401 4.72 -2.49 -0.11
CA ASP A 401 5.48 -1.27 0.12
C ASP A 401 5.73 -1.06 1.63
N ASP A 402 4.71 -1.34 2.46
CA ASP A 402 4.85 -1.34 3.93
C ASP A 402 5.95 -2.30 4.40
N ALA A 403 6.02 -3.50 3.80
CA ALA A 403 7.05 -4.48 4.14
C ALA A 403 8.45 -4.01 3.73
N GLU A 404 8.58 -3.35 2.58
CA GLU A 404 9.83 -2.76 2.08
C GLU A 404 10.32 -1.60 2.97
N GLU A 405 9.42 -0.70 3.39
CA GLU A 405 9.72 0.41 4.29
C GLU A 405 10.11 -0.08 5.69
N ILE A 406 9.35 -1.02 6.26
CA ILE A 406 9.67 -1.61 7.56
C ILE A 406 11.01 -2.35 7.50
N PHE A 407 11.28 -3.09 6.41
CA PHE A 407 12.59 -3.72 6.21
C PHE A 407 13.72 -2.69 6.15
N THR A 408 13.51 -1.56 5.47
CA THR A 408 14.47 -0.45 5.43
C THR A 408 14.74 0.12 6.82
N CYS A 409 13.70 0.24 7.67
CA CYS A 409 13.85 0.63 9.07
C CYS A 409 14.67 -0.39 9.87
N LEU A 410 14.47 -1.69 9.63
CA LEU A 410 15.23 -2.76 10.30
C LEU A 410 16.72 -2.77 9.95
N MET A 411 17.07 -2.35 8.74
CA MET A 411 18.47 -2.24 8.28
C MET A 411 19.16 -0.94 8.71
N SER A 412 18.39 0.04 9.19
CA SER A 412 18.90 1.33 9.63
C SER A 412 19.52 1.26 11.03
N GLU A 413 20.44 2.18 11.33
CA GLU A 413 21.05 2.25 12.66
C GLU A 413 20.03 2.66 13.73
N ASP A 414 19.13 3.61 13.44
CA ASP A 414 18.03 3.99 14.32
C ASP A 414 16.67 3.75 13.65
N PHE A 415 15.93 2.80 14.19
CA PHE A 415 14.59 2.45 13.74
C PHE A 415 13.60 3.62 13.89
N ASN A 416 13.76 4.45 14.93
CA ASN A 416 12.80 5.52 15.22
C ASN A 416 12.93 6.69 14.23
N VAL A 417 14.15 6.95 13.77
CA VAL A 417 14.44 8.03 12.81
C VAL A 417 14.15 7.60 11.37
N SER A 418 14.28 6.31 11.07
CA SER A 418 14.03 5.74 9.74
C SER A 418 12.54 5.48 9.45
N TRP A 419 11.67 5.58 10.45
CA TRP A 419 10.23 5.38 10.29
C TRP A 419 9.60 6.48 9.42
N ASN A 420 9.32 6.15 8.15
CA ASN A 420 8.76 7.07 7.15
C ASN A 420 7.30 6.77 6.80
N LEU A 421 6.66 5.78 7.44
CA LEU A 421 5.29 5.43 7.15
C LEU A 421 4.32 6.55 7.60
N PRO A 422 3.27 6.84 6.82
CA PRO A 422 2.29 7.86 7.16
C PRO A 422 1.67 7.65 8.55
N PRO A 423 1.42 8.72 9.32
CA PRO A 423 0.70 8.59 10.57
C PRO A 423 -0.76 8.14 10.30
N ILE A 424 -1.24 7.20 11.10
CA ILE A 424 -2.62 6.70 10.99
C ILE A 424 -3.59 7.81 11.41
N GLU A 425 -4.57 8.12 10.56
CA GLU A 425 -5.57 9.16 10.83
C GLU A 425 -6.43 8.78 12.06
N PRO A 426 -6.69 9.73 12.98
CA PRO A 426 -7.61 9.48 14.09
C PRO A 426 -9.01 9.12 13.61
N LEU A 427 -9.65 8.15 14.26
CA LEU A 427 -11.06 7.87 14.04
C LEU A 427 -11.90 9.08 14.48
N HIS A 428 -12.71 9.65 13.59
CA HIS A 428 -13.55 10.83 13.88
C HIS A 428 -14.71 10.48 14.82
N ILE A 429 -14.43 10.33 16.12
CA ILE A 429 -15.41 10.03 17.18
C ILE A 429 -15.91 11.34 17.81
N LEU A 430 -17.07 11.86 17.39
CA LEU A 430 -17.72 12.99 18.05
C LEU A 430 -18.73 12.53 19.09
N VAL A 431 -18.64 13.09 20.30
CA VAL A 431 -19.63 12.89 21.36
C VAL A 431 -20.77 13.89 21.17
N SER A 432 -22.01 13.42 20.97
CA SER A 432 -23.19 14.28 20.99
C SER A 432 -23.28 15.00 22.33
N ASN A 433 -23.39 16.33 22.32
CA ASN A 433 -23.49 17.15 23.53
C ASN A 433 -24.87 17.84 23.64
N ASP A 434 -25.92 17.24 23.10
CA ASP A 434 -27.27 17.78 23.15
C ASP A 434 -28.06 17.13 24.28
N LEU A 435 -28.10 17.80 25.44
CA LEU A 435 -29.21 17.85 26.40
C LEU A 435 -28.77 18.68 27.64
N GLN A 436 -28.62 19.99 27.46
CA GLN A 436 -28.67 20.95 28.57
C GLN A 436 -29.52 22.16 28.16
N THR A 437 -30.83 21.97 28.04
CA THR A 437 -31.78 23.09 28.18
C THR A 437 -33.16 22.58 28.58
N GLN A 438 -33.40 22.43 29.89
CA GLN A 438 -34.72 22.62 30.47
C GLN A 438 -34.54 23.31 31.84
N GLU A 439 -34.71 24.63 31.86
CA GLU A 439 -35.05 25.36 33.09
C GLU A 439 -36.52 25.10 33.45
N PRO A 440 -36.82 24.90 34.75
CA PRO A 440 -38.10 25.27 35.32
C PRO A 440 -37.97 26.56 36.16
N LEU A 441 -38.95 27.44 35.99
CA LEU A 441 -39.10 28.71 36.70
C LEU A 441 -39.24 28.58 38.23
N GLY A 442 -38.53 29.46 38.95
CA GLY A 442 -39.09 30.30 40.02
C GLY A 442 -38.87 29.90 41.48
N ALA A 443 -38.02 30.66 42.21
CA ALA A 443 -38.37 31.41 43.45
C ALA A 443 -37.15 31.94 44.23
N GLN A 444 -37.13 33.28 44.39
CA GLN A 444 -36.59 34.13 45.48
C GLN A 444 -35.08 34.17 45.85
N ALA A 445 -34.56 35.40 45.81
CA ALA A 445 -33.27 35.94 46.32
C ALA A 445 -33.11 35.83 47.87
N PRO A 446 -31.96 36.16 48.52
CA PRO A 446 -30.77 36.90 48.04
C PRO A 446 -29.38 36.33 48.39
N ASP A 447 -28.37 36.88 47.70
CA ASP A 447 -26.89 36.90 47.90
C ASP A 447 -26.35 36.66 49.34
N PRO A 448 -25.07 36.19 49.56
CA PRO A 448 -23.90 36.73 48.84
C PRO A 448 -22.62 35.86 48.63
N MET A 449 -21.76 36.40 47.76
CA MET A 449 -20.30 36.32 47.66
C MET A 449 -19.60 35.16 46.90
N THR A 450 -18.74 35.66 45.99
CA THR A 450 -17.37 35.22 45.62
C THR A 450 -17.17 34.33 44.38
N THR A 451 -16.76 35.04 43.31
CA THR A 451 -15.69 34.73 42.34
C THR A 451 -15.78 33.48 41.47
N GLY A 452 -15.99 33.72 40.17
CA GLY A 452 -15.58 32.84 39.08
C GLY A 452 -15.87 33.49 37.73
N SER A 453 -14.86 34.00 37.03
CA SER A 453 -15.00 34.52 35.67
C SER A 453 -15.01 33.35 34.67
N SER A 454 -16.09 33.28 33.89
CA SER A 454 -16.22 32.64 32.57
C SER A 454 -15.20 33.24 31.57
N VAL A 455 -14.66 32.56 30.55
CA VAL A 455 -15.21 31.72 29.45
C VAL A 455 -16.04 32.50 28.41
N ASN A 456 -15.68 32.26 27.14
CA ASN A 456 -16.33 32.52 25.83
C ASN A 456 -15.78 33.73 25.04
N LYS A 457 -15.23 33.59 23.82
CA LYS A 457 -15.61 32.93 22.52
C LYS A 457 -16.05 33.99 21.49
N ARG A 458 -15.30 34.00 20.37
CA ARG A 458 -15.60 34.35 18.95
C ARG A 458 -16.04 35.79 18.59
N ILE A 459 -15.53 36.31 17.47
CA ILE A 459 -16.20 36.39 16.14
C ILE A 459 -15.33 37.21 15.17
N PHE A 460 -15.44 36.85 13.89
CA PHE A 460 -14.75 37.31 12.69
C PHE A 460 -15.33 38.64 12.15
N ASP A 461 -14.54 39.38 11.36
CA ASP A 461 -14.87 39.93 10.02
C ASP A 461 -14.57 41.42 9.70
N THR A 462 -13.89 41.59 8.57
CA THR A 462 -13.89 42.68 7.55
C THR A 462 -13.31 44.09 7.75
N LEU A 463 -12.53 44.45 6.71
CA LEU A 463 -12.37 45.74 6.00
C LEU A 463 -11.19 46.68 6.34
N ASP A 464 -10.28 46.70 5.37
CA ASP A 464 -9.65 47.84 4.69
C ASP A 464 -9.03 49.02 5.47
N ALA A 465 -7.78 49.25 5.05
CA ALA A 465 -7.11 50.54 4.90
C ALA A 465 -6.55 51.28 6.14
N VAL A 466 -5.34 51.80 5.89
CA VAL A 466 -4.69 52.95 6.55
C VAL A 466 -3.91 52.64 7.84
N ALA A 467 -2.58 52.55 7.70
CA ALA A 467 -1.65 52.95 8.76
C ALA A 467 -1.97 54.41 9.17
N PRO A 468 -1.96 54.78 10.47
CA PRO A 468 -0.68 55.21 11.04
C PRO A 468 -0.50 55.03 12.56
N ASP A 469 0.76 55.23 12.97
CA ASP A 469 1.22 55.83 14.22
C ASP A 469 1.22 55.08 15.56
N SER A 470 2.45 54.69 15.91
CA SER A 470 3.21 55.14 17.08
C SER A 470 2.59 55.00 18.48
N LYS A 471 3.06 53.99 19.23
CA LYS A 471 3.18 54.08 20.69
C LYS A 471 4.55 53.60 21.14
N ARG A 472 5.32 54.59 21.63
CA ARG A 472 6.58 54.47 22.35
C ARG A 472 6.49 53.40 23.43
N GLN A 473 7.43 52.46 23.44
CA GLN A 473 7.76 51.70 24.65
C GLN A 473 9.19 52.01 25.09
N ARG A 474 9.27 52.35 26.37
CA ARG A 474 10.39 52.91 27.11
C ARG A 474 11.43 51.81 27.35
N LEU A 475 12.65 51.97 26.81
CA LEU A 475 13.79 51.13 27.21
C LEU A 475 14.61 51.82 28.30
N HIS A 476 14.87 51.02 29.31
CA HIS A 476 15.44 51.35 30.60
C HIS A 476 16.96 51.53 30.48
N LEU A 477 17.43 52.68 30.98
CA LEU A 477 18.84 52.99 31.15
C LEU A 477 19.37 52.22 32.37
N SER A 478 20.33 51.31 32.15
CA SER A 478 21.15 50.76 33.23
C SER A 478 22.56 51.33 33.09
N GLN A 479 22.87 52.26 33.99
CA GLN A 479 24.23 52.70 34.33
C GLN A 479 24.81 51.75 35.37
N ASP A 480 26.04 51.31 35.12
CA ASP A 480 27.08 50.90 36.07
C ASP A 480 28.33 50.62 35.20
N LEU A 481 29.58 51.00 35.49
CA LEU A 481 30.22 51.51 36.69
C LEU A 481 31.61 52.08 36.27
N THR A 482 31.97 53.25 36.83
CA THR A 482 33.32 53.75 37.22
C THR A 482 34.47 53.87 36.21
N GLN A 483 34.96 55.10 35.95
CA GLN A 483 36.01 55.85 36.70
C GLN A 483 37.44 55.29 36.54
N THR A 484 38.29 56.03 35.81
CA THR A 484 39.63 56.41 36.28
C THR A 484 39.95 57.84 35.85
N THR A 485 40.08 58.71 36.85
CA THR A 485 40.61 60.07 36.76
C THR A 485 42.13 60.00 36.79
N THR A 486 42.84 60.86 36.04
CA THR A 486 44.04 61.54 36.57
C THR A 486 44.37 62.79 35.75
N GLN A 487 44.52 63.89 36.49
CA GLN A 487 44.94 65.21 36.05
C GLN A 487 46.45 65.23 35.77
N SER A 488 46.95 66.05 34.85
CA SER A 488 48.15 66.89 35.07
C SER A 488 48.37 67.90 33.94
N THR A 489 49.16 68.93 34.26
CA THR A 489 49.15 70.32 33.75
C THR A 489 50.35 70.60 32.82
N ALA A 490 50.13 71.26 31.66
CA ALA A 490 50.95 72.15 30.77
C ALA A 490 52.52 72.06 30.66
N PRO A 491 53.22 72.68 29.65
CA PRO A 491 53.00 72.96 28.21
C PRO A 491 54.27 72.53 27.35
N PRO A 492 54.64 73.19 26.23
CA PRO A 492 54.21 72.98 24.85
C PRO A 492 55.24 72.23 23.97
N SER A 493 54.85 71.13 23.33
CA SER A 493 55.50 70.52 22.14
C SER A 493 54.57 69.44 21.56
N GLN A 494 53.30 69.80 21.31
CA GLN A 494 52.24 68.82 21.06
C GLN A 494 51.66 68.87 19.64
N THR A 495 52.24 69.62 18.71
CA THR A 495 51.67 69.73 17.35
C THR A 495 51.80 68.44 16.55
N LEU A 496 52.88 67.65 16.73
CA LEU A 496 53.07 66.38 16.00
C LEU A 496 52.31 65.18 16.63
N ASP A 497 52.13 65.17 17.95
CA ASP A 497 51.40 64.09 18.67
C ASP A 497 49.87 64.26 18.55
N LEU A 498 49.37 65.50 18.48
CA LEU A 498 47.95 65.75 18.24
C LEU A 498 47.53 65.41 16.80
N THR A 499 48.38 65.68 15.81
CA THR A 499 48.12 65.33 14.41
C THR A 499 48.11 63.82 14.19
N ALA A 500 49.00 63.07 14.85
CA ALA A 500 49.00 61.61 14.78
C ALA A 500 47.74 61.00 15.43
N LYS A 501 47.29 61.55 16.58
CA LYS A 501 46.05 61.14 17.23
C LYS A 501 44.81 61.50 16.42
N LEU A 502 44.79 62.66 15.75
CA LEU A 502 43.72 63.04 14.84
C LEU A 502 43.65 62.12 13.61
N GLN A 503 44.81 61.81 12.99
CA GLN A 503 44.88 60.86 11.87
C GLN A 503 44.42 59.45 12.28
N ALA A 504 44.75 58.99 13.49
CA ALA A 504 44.28 57.71 14.01
C ALA A 504 42.76 57.70 14.26
N LEU A 505 42.19 58.81 14.74
CA LEU A 505 40.75 58.95 14.90
C LEU A 505 40.02 59.04 13.55
N GLU A 506 40.59 59.75 12.58
CA GLU A 506 40.06 59.81 11.20
C GLU A 506 40.07 58.42 10.56
N ALA A 507 41.16 57.68 10.68
CA ALA A 507 41.26 56.30 10.19
C ALA A 507 40.20 55.38 10.83
N ARG A 508 40.02 55.47 12.16
CA ARG A 508 39.00 54.70 12.89
C ARG A 508 37.57 55.08 12.51
N LEU A 509 37.32 56.34 12.18
CA LEU A 509 36.00 56.82 11.73
C LEU A 509 35.71 56.31 10.31
N VAL A 510 36.72 56.29 9.44
CA VAL A 510 36.60 55.70 8.10
C VAL A 510 36.35 54.19 8.21
N GLU A 511 37.08 53.48 9.06
CA GLU A 511 36.89 52.04 9.33
C GLU A 511 35.47 51.75 9.86
N MET A 512 34.99 52.52 10.86
CA MET A 512 33.63 52.37 11.36
C MET A 512 32.57 52.63 10.27
N LYS A 513 32.81 53.60 9.37
CA LYS A 513 31.90 53.88 8.26
C LYS A 513 31.89 52.75 7.23
N THR A 514 33.03 52.14 6.94
CA THR A 514 33.11 50.98 6.04
C THR A 514 32.45 49.76 6.66
N ASP A 515 32.65 49.51 7.95
CA ASP A 515 32.01 48.41 8.68
C ASP A 515 30.50 48.59 8.75
N HIS A 516 30.03 49.82 8.99
CA HIS A 516 28.60 50.12 9.00
C HIS A 516 27.97 49.98 7.61
N ALA A 517 28.65 50.41 6.55
CA ALA A 517 28.18 50.22 5.18
C ALA A 517 28.08 48.73 4.83
N ALA A 518 29.08 47.93 5.19
CA ALA A 518 29.06 46.50 4.99
C ALA A 518 27.94 45.80 5.77
N GLU A 519 27.65 46.24 7.00
CA GLU A 519 26.54 45.69 7.79
C GLU A 519 25.17 46.07 7.20
N VAL A 520 25.03 47.30 6.68
CA VAL A 520 23.80 47.73 5.99
C VAL A 520 23.56 46.88 4.73
N ASP A 521 24.60 46.66 3.93
CA ASP A 521 24.51 45.82 2.73
C ASP A 521 24.13 44.37 3.09
N ARG A 522 24.74 43.82 4.16
CA ARG A 522 24.41 42.49 4.67
C ARG A 522 22.95 42.40 5.12
N LEU A 523 22.47 43.41 5.87
CA LEU A 523 21.08 43.43 6.32
C LEU A 523 20.10 43.55 5.16
N GLN A 524 20.40 44.37 4.14
CA GLN A 524 19.60 44.45 2.93
C GLN A 524 19.54 43.11 2.20
N GLU A 525 20.66 42.40 2.07
CA GLU A 525 20.69 41.06 1.47
C GLU A 525 19.81 40.08 2.23
N THR A 526 19.90 40.05 3.58
CA THR A 526 19.05 39.18 4.40
C THR A 526 17.56 39.51 4.26
N ILE A 527 17.19 40.79 4.20
CA ILE A 527 15.78 41.21 4.01
C ILE A 527 15.28 40.73 2.65
N THR A 528 16.07 40.90 1.59
CA THR A 528 15.67 40.42 0.26
C THR A 528 15.53 38.90 0.20
N ASP A 529 16.41 38.14 0.86
CA ASP A 529 16.30 36.68 0.97
C ASP A 529 15.06 36.24 1.78
N TYR A 530 14.71 36.96 2.86
CA TYR A 530 13.46 36.70 3.57
C TYR A 530 12.22 37.03 2.72
N GLU A 531 12.25 38.11 1.93
CA GLU A 531 11.15 38.47 1.04
C GLU A 531 10.95 37.46 -0.09
N THR A 532 12.03 36.93 -0.70
CA THR A 532 11.92 35.88 -1.73
C THR A 532 11.36 34.60 -1.15
N ARG A 533 11.89 34.14 0.01
CA ARG A 533 11.39 32.94 0.71
C ARG A 533 9.93 33.09 1.14
N SER A 534 9.50 34.29 1.54
CA SER A 534 8.11 34.57 1.88
C SER A 534 7.20 34.44 0.64
N LYS A 535 7.60 35.03 -0.49
CA LYS A 535 6.85 34.93 -1.76
C LYS A 535 6.77 33.49 -2.28
N GLU A 536 7.85 32.73 -2.16
CA GLU A 536 7.85 31.30 -2.53
C GLU A 536 6.91 30.49 -1.66
N ARG A 537 6.90 30.74 -0.34
CA ARG A 537 5.97 30.10 0.59
C ARG A 537 4.52 30.43 0.26
N ILE A 538 4.22 31.70 -0.04
CA ILE A 538 2.86 32.13 -0.42
C ILE A 538 2.39 31.40 -1.68
N LYS A 539 3.24 31.33 -2.73
CA LYS A 539 2.92 30.55 -3.93
C LYS A 539 2.70 29.07 -3.64
N GLY A 540 3.52 28.47 -2.78
CA GLY A 540 3.34 27.09 -2.33
C GLY A 540 1.99 26.85 -1.64
N TRP A 541 1.52 27.83 -0.85
CA TRP A 541 0.19 27.79 -0.24
C TRP A 541 -0.94 27.95 -1.25
N GLU A 542 -0.80 28.84 -2.24
CA GLU A 542 -1.78 29.02 -3.32
C GLU A 542 -1.92 27.75 -4.16
N ASP A 543 -0.81 27.13 -4.56
CA ASP A 543 -0.80 25.87 -5.30
C ASP A 543 -1.40 24.72 -4.49
N LEU A 544 -1.16 24.70 -3.18
CA LEU A 544 -1.76 23.72 -2.29
C LEU A 544 -3.27 23.92 -2.17
N GLN A 545 -3.72 25.17 -2.00
CA GLN A 545 -5.15 25.51 -1.94
C GLN A 545 -5.87 25.11 -3.22
N HIS A 546 -5.32 25.41 -4.40
CA HIS A 546 -5.94 25.02 -5.67
C HIS A 546 -6.04 23.51 -5.86
N ARG A 547 -5.05 22.75 -5.37
CA ARG A 547 -5.13 21.27 -5.38
C ARG A 547 -6.24 20.76 -4.47
N TYR A 548 -6.38 21.32 -3.27
CA TYR A 548 -7.48 20.95 -2.36
C TYR A 548 -8.84 21.31 -2.95
N GLU A 549 -9.01 22.50 -3.53
CA GLU A 549 -10.25 22.92 -4.18
C GLU A 549 -10.62 22.01 -5.36
N THR A 550 -9.62 21.58 -6.14
CA THR A 550 -9.83 20.67 -7.27
C THR A 550 -10.25 19.28 -6.79
N ARG A 551 -9.52 18.71 -5.83
CA ARG A 551 -9.87 17.42 -5.23
C ARG A 551 -11.26 17.43 -4.61
N ASN A 552 -11.63 18.51 -3.90
CA ASN A 552 -12.94 18.61 -3.28
C ASN A 552 -14.08 18.67 -4.32
N LYS A 553 -13.86 19.35 -5.46
CA LYS A 553 -14.81 19.35 -6.57
C LYS A 553 -14.98 17.96 -7.18
N GLU A 554 -13.89 17.23 -7.38
CA GLU A 554 -13.90 15.85 -7.88
C GLU A 554 -14.64 14.92 -6.91
N LEU A 555 -14.38 15.04 -5.61
CA LEU A 555 -15.05 14.28 -4.56
C LEU A 555 -16.57 14.54 -4.56
N HIS A 556 -17.01 15.80 -4.67
CA HIS A 556 -18.42 16.14 -4.80
C HIS A 556 -19.06 15.62 -6.10
N GLN A 557 -18.30 15.50 -7.18
CA GLN A 557 -18.78 14.91 -8.42
C GLN A 557 -18.95 13.40 -8.26
N LEU A 558 -17.95 12.72 -7.71
CA LEU A 558 -17.98 11.28 -7.44
C LEU A 558 -19.12 10.89 -6.49
N ARG A 559 -19.37 11.68 -5.44
CA ARG A 559 -20.52 11.46 -4.53
C ARG A 559 -21.85 11.54 -5.28
N ARG A 560 -22.03 12.54 -6.14
CA ARG A 560 -23.24 12.68 -6.96
C ARG A 560 -23.43 11.52 -7.94
N GLU A 561 -22.36 11.07 -8.57
CA GLU A 561 -22.40 9.92 -9.47
C GLU A 561 -22.73 8.63 -8.71
N ARG A 562 -22.11 8.39 -7.55
CA ARG A 562 -22.43 7.26 -6.66
C ARG A 562 -23.90 7.27 -6.25
N ASP A 563 -24.43 8.41 -5.83
CA ASP A 563 -25.82 8.52 -5.40
C ASP A 563 -26.79 8.25 -6.56
N GLY A 564 -26.48 8.79 -7.75
CA GLY A 564 -27.23 8.49 -8.97
C GLY A 564 -27.23 7.00 -9.32
N LEU A 565 -26.06 6.36 -9.29
CA LEU A 565 -25.93 4.92 -9.54
C LEU A 565 -26.67 4.08 -8.50
N THR A 566 -26.69 4.49 -7.24
CA THR A 566 -27.40 3.80 -6.16
C THR A 566 -28.91 3.85 -6.38
N VAL A 567 -29.44 5.01 -6.77
CA VAL A 567 -30.87 5.16 -7.11
C VAL A 567 -31.24 4.32 -8.33
N ASP A 568 -30.40 4.29 -9.36
CA ASP A 568 -30.67 3.53 -10.56
C ASP A 568 -30.56 2.01 -10.34
N LYS A 569 -29.61 1.57 -9.50
CA LYS A 569 -29.53 0.19 -9.01
C LYS A 569 -30.83 -0.21 -8.32
N ALA A 570 -31.33 0.59 -7.38
CA ALA A 570 -32.58 0.29 -6.67
C ALA A 570 -33.79 0.20 -7.62
N LYS A 571 -33.87 1.08 -8.64
CA LYS A 571 -34.92 1.01 -9.67
C LYS A 571 -34.82 -0.28 -10.50
N LEU A 572 -33.62 -0.68 -10.87
CA LEU A 572 -33.39 -1.89 -11.65
C LEU A 572 -33.71 -3.14 -10.83
N GLU A 573 -33.29 -3.21 -9.56
CA GLU A 573 -33.64 -4.28 -8.63
C GLU A 573 -35.16 -4.39 -8.45
N GLN A 574 -35.86 -3.26 -8.28
CA GLN A 574 -37.33 -3.27 -8.20
C GLN A 574 -37.98 -3.79 -9.49
N LYS A 575 -37.45 -3.45 -10.67
CA LYS A 575 -37.94 -3.99 -11.95
C LYS A 575 -37.71 -5.50 -12.05
N VAL A 576 -36.54 -5.98 -11.65
CA VAL A 576 -36.21 -7.41 -11.64
C VAL A 576 -37.14 -8.17 -10.70
N VAL A 577 -37.39 -7.66 -9.49
CA VAL A 577 -38.33 -8.27 -8.54
C VAL A 577 -39.75 -8.35 -9.12
N LYS A 578 -40.26 -7.26 -9.73
CA LYS A 578 -41.58 -7.26 -10.39
C LYS A 578 -41.65 -8.27 -11.54
N GLN A 579 -40.61 -8.33 -12.37
CA GLN A 579 -40.54 -9.31 -13.46
C GLN A 579 -40.49 -10.74 -12.92
N GLN A 580 -39.78 -10.98 -11.82
CA GLN A 580 -39.71 -12.29 -11.19
C GLN A 580 -41.07 -12.71 -10.60
N GLU A 581 -41.80 -11.79 -9.96
CA GLU A 581 -43.16 -12.02 -9.47
C GLU A 581 -44.16 -12.30 -10.60
N GLU A 582 -44.02 -11.62 -11.74
CA GLU A 582 -44.85 -11.89 -12.92
C GLU A 582 -44.52 -13.27 -13.51
N ILE A 583 -43.23 -13.62 -13.59
CA ILE A 583 -42.79 -14.94 -14.05
C ILE A 583 -43.31 -16.05 -13.13
N THR A 584 -43.32 -15.86 -11.80
CA THR A 584 -43.87 -16.87 -10.88
C THR A 584 -45.37 -17.00 -11.04
N LYS A 585 -46.11 -15.89 -11.13
CA LYS A 585 -47.57 -15.91 -11.40
C LYS A 585 -47.89 -16.62 -12.71
N LEU A 586 -47.19 -16.28 -13.80
CA LEU A 586 -47.39 -16.94 -15.10
C LEU A 586 -47.01 -18.42 -15.06
N LYS A 587 -46.02 -18.82 -14.26
CA LYS A 587 -45.69 -20.24 -14.05
C LYS A 587 -46.81 -20.96 -13.30
N ASP A 588 -47.38 -20.34 -12.28
CA ASP A 588 -48.47 -20.92 -11.48
C ASP A 588 -49.77 -21.03 -12.29
N GLU A 589 -50.12 -19.99 -13.07
CA GLU A 589 -51.25 -20.06 -14.01
C GLU A 589 -51.03 -21.15 -15.07
N ARG A 590 -49.80 -21.26 -15.59
CA ARG A 590 -49.45 -22.31 -16.55
C ARG A 590 -49.54 -23.71 -15.94
N THR A 591 -49.15 -23.92 -14.67
CA THR A 591 -49.27 -25.23 -14.02
C THR A 591 -50.74 -25.57 -13.73
N GLN A 592 -51.53 -24.59 -13.29
CA GLN A 592 -52.97 -24.77 -13.09
C GLN A 592 -53.70 -25.10 -14.39
N LEU A 593 -53.49 -24.31 -15.45
CA LEU A 593 -54.09 -24.58 -16.76
C LEU A 593 -53.65 -25.92 -17.35
N LYS A 594 -52.41 -26.34 -17.11
CA LYS A 594 -51.96 -27.70 -17.50
C LYS A 594 -52.71 -28.78 -16.73
N HIS A 595 -52.91 -28.61 -15.43
CA HIS A 595 -53.65 -29.56 -14.61
C HIS A 595 -55.12 -29.67 -15.07
N ASP A 596 -55.78 -28.54 -15.29
CA ASP A 596 -57.16 -28.47 -15.76
C ASP A 596 -57.30 -29.12 -17.15
N LEU A 597 -56.36 -28.87 -18.07
CA LEU A 597 -56.32 -29.52 -19.38
C LEU A 597 -56.09 -31.03 -19.27
N GLU A 598 -55.22 -31.49 -18.37
CA GLU A 598 -55.01 -32.92 -18.14
C GLU A 598 -56.24 -33.59 -17.54
N SER A 599 -56.95 -32.93 -16.63
CA SER A 599 -58.22 -33.42 -16.07
C SER A 599 -59.28 -33.55 -17.17
N ALA A 600 -59.52 -32.49 -17.94
CA ALA A 600 -60.47 -32.51 -19.04
C ALA A 600 -60.16 -33.59 -20.09
N ARG A 601 -58.87 -33.85 -20.35
CA ARG A 601 -58.43 -34.94 -21.25
C ARG A 601 -58.68 -36.32 -20.66
N LYS A 602 -58.50 -36.51 -19.34
CA LYS A 602 -58.82 -37.77 -18.67
C LYS A 602 -60.32 -38.05 -18.72
N ASP A 603 -61.14 -37.01 -18.53
CA ASP A 603 -62.60 -37.11 -18.61
C ASP A 603 -63.05 -37.50 -20.01
N LEU A 604 -62.52 -36.86 -21.07
CA LEU A 604 -62.78 -37.23 -22.47
C LEU A 604 -62.34 -38.66 -22.82
N LYS A 605 -61.26 -39.13 -22.20
CA LYS A 605 -60.78 -40.51 -22.38
C LYS A 605 -61.66 -41.52 -21.65
N ALA A 606 -62.24 -41.14 -20.51
CA ALA A 606 -63.14 -41.97 -19.72
C ALA A 606 -64.56 -42.04 -20.30
N GLU A 607 -65.02 -40.99 -20.99
CA GLU A 607 -66.34 -40.92 -21.64
C GLU A 607 -66.51 -41.96 -22.77
N GLY A 608 -65.40 -42.44 -23.33
CA GLY A 608 -65.38 -43.58 -24.27
C GLY A 608 -65.94 -43.28 -25.67
N GLY A 609 -65.96 -44.30 -26.54
CA GLY A 609 -66.40 -44.19 -27.94
C GLY A 609 -65.41 -43.46 -28.85
N LEU A 610 -65.91 -42.91 -29.97
CA LEU A 610 -65.09 -42.22 -30.98
C LEU A 610 -64.32 -41.00 -30.41
N SER A 611 -64.86 -40.35 -29.37
CA SER A 611 -64.22 -39.19 -28.71
C SER A 611 -62.93 -39.60 -27.99
N GLY A 612 -62.95 -40.71 -27.25
CA GLY A 612 -61.79 -41.24 -26.54
C GLY A 612 -60.69 -41.71 -27.49
N GLU A 613 -61.04 -42.40 -28.59
CA GLU A 613 -60.06 -42.84 -29.60
C GLU A 613 -59.37 -41.63 -30.27
N LEU A 614 -60.14 -40.58 -30.61
CA LEU A 614 -59.61 -39.35 -31.20
C LEU A 614 -58.64 -38.64 -30.23
N GLU A 615 -58.93 -38.62 -28.92
CA GLU A 615 -58.01 -38.06 -27.92
C GLU A 615 -56.72 -38.89 -27.76
N THR A 616 -56.77 -40.23 -27.89
CA THR A 616 -55.54 -41.04 -27.89
C THR A 616 -54.66 -40.79 -29.13
N LEU A 617 -55.27 -40.55 -30.29
CA LEU A 617 -54.53 -40.15 -31.50
C LEU A 617 -53.93 -38.76 -31.35
N ARG A 618 -54.68 -37.80 -30.79
CA ARG A 618 -54.17 -36.46 -30.46
C ARG A 618 -53.02 -36.51 -29.46
N GLN A 619 -53.08 -37.39 -28.46
CA GLN A 619 -51.98 -37.60 -27.51
C GLN A 619 -50.70 -38.06 -28.23
N LYS A 620 -50.80 -39.05 -29.12
CA LYS A 620 -49.65 -39.51 -29.92
C LYS A 620 -49.07 -38.42 -30.82
N ILE A 621 -49.92 -37.57 -31.42
CA ILE A 621 -49.46 -36.43 -32.21
C ILE A 621 -48.69 -35.44 -31.33
N ARG A 622 -49.16 -35.14 -30.11
CA ARG A 622 -48.42 -34.28 -29.17
C ARG A 622 -47.08 -34.88 -28.77
N GLU A 623 -47.05 -36.16 -28.41
CA GLU A 623 -45.80 -36.86 -28.06
C GLU A 623 -44.77 -36.80 -29.20
N LEU A 624 -45.20 -37.09 -30.43
CA LEU A 624 -44.33 -36.98 -31.61
C LEU A 624 -43.89 -35.53 -31.89
N THR A 625 -44.76 -34.55 -31.64
CA THR A 625 -44.42 -33.13 -31.79
C THR A 625 -43.41 -32.69 -30.74
N ASP A 626 -43.58 -33.10 -29.48
CA ASP A 626 -42.64 -32.81 -28.40
C ASP A 626 -41.26 -33.42 -28.69
N ASP A 627 -41.22 -34.66 -29.15
CA ASP A 627 -39.96 -35.31 -29.54
C ASP A 627 -39.32 -34.63 -30.76
N HIS A 628 -40.12 -34.17 -31.73
CA HIS A 628 -39.62 -33.35 -32.83
C HIS A 628 -39.02 -32.02 -32.34
N THR A 629 -39.65 -31.32 -31.38
CA THR A 629 -39.09 -30.08 -30.81
C THR A 629 -37.82 -30.31 -29.99
N LYS A 630 -37.70 -31.44 -29.29
CA LYS A 630 -36.47 -31.82 -28.57
C LYS A 630 -35.34 -32.09 -29.57
N LEU A 631 -35.63 -32.87 -30.62
CA LEU A 631 -34.66 -33.21 -31.66
C LEU A 631 -34.21 -31.99 -32.48
N THR A 632 -35.10 -31.04 -32.74
CA THR A 632 -34.74 -29.77 -33.41
C THR A 632 -33.85 -28.91 -32.52
N LYS A 633 -34.13 -28.82 -31.21
CA LYS A 633 -33.26 -28.12 -30.25
C LYS A 633 -31.86 -28.75 -30.15
N THR A 634 -31.77 -30.08 -30.13
CA THR A 634 -30.46 -30.74 -30.12
C THR A 634 -29.70 -30.47 -31.42
N LEU A 635 -30.39 -30.48 -32.55
CA LEU A 635 -29.79 -30.16 -33.86
C LEU A 635 -29.32 -28.71 -33.93
N GLU A 636 -30.10 -27.74 -33.43
CA GLU A 636 -29.66 -26.33 -33.35
C GLU A 636 -28.47 -26.15 -32.41
N TYR A 637 -28.45 -26.85 -31.28
CA TYR A 637 -27.33 -26.84 -30.35
C TYR A 637 -26.06 -27.38 -31.01
N GLU A 638 -26.15 -28.53 -31.71
CA GLU A 638 -25.04 -29.09 -32.47
C GLU A 638 -24.57 -28.16 -33.59
N LYS A 639 -25.48 -27.49 -34.30
CA LYS A 639 -25.13 -26.46 -35.29
C LYS A 639 -24.37 -25.30 -34.68
N LYS A 640 -24.83 -24.75 -33.56
CA LYS A 640 -24.14 -23.66 -32.86
C LYS A 640 -22.75 -24.09 -32.37
N GLN A 641 -22.61 -25.33 -31.88
CA GLN A 641 -21.31 -25.87 -31.53
C GLN A 641 -20.38 -26.01 -32.75
N ALA A 642 -20.90 -26.46 -33.90
CA ALA A 642 -20.14 -26.58 -35.13
C ALA A 642 -19.72 -25.20 -35.69
N GLU A 643 -20.61 -24.22 -35.62
CA GLU A 643 -20.32 -22.82 -35.99
C GLU A 643 -19.26 -22.21 -35.08
N TYR A 644 -19.40 -22.39 -33.76
CA TYR A 644 -18.39 -21.96 -32.81
C TYR A 644 -17.03 -22.60 -33.08
N ALA A 645 -16.98 -23.92 -33.33
CA ALA A 645 -15.74 -24.61 -33.67
C ALA A 645 -15.13 -24.07 -34.98
N ARG A 646 -15.97 -23.77 -35.98
CA ARG A 646 -15.54 -23.16 -37.24
C ARG A 646 -14.97 -21.76 -37.03
N GLU A 647 -15.61 -20.94 -36.22
CA GLU A 647 -15.15 -19.59 -35.88
C GLU A 647 -13.82 -19.64 -35.11
N GLN A 648 -13.70 -20.53 -34.12
CA GLN A 648 -12.44 -20.73 -33.40
C GLN A 648 -11.32 -21.17 -34.34
N TYR A 649 -11.59 -22.06 -35.30
CA TYR A 649 -10.60 -22.47 -36.29
C TYR A 649 -10.21 -21.31 -37.22
N GLN A 650 -11.18 -20.52 -37.68
CA GLN A 650 -10.91 -19.34 -38.51
C GLN A 650 -10.08 -18.30 -37.75
N ASN A 651 -10.45 -17.99 -36.51
CA ASN A 651 -9.72 -17.06 -35.65
C ASN A 651 -8.30 -17.56 -35.36
N ALA A 652 -8.13 -18.86 -35.07
CA ALA A 652 -6.81 -19.45 -34.88
C ALA A 652 -5.97 -19.40 -36.16
N SER A 653 -6.58 -19.64 -37.33
CA SER A 653 -5.90 -19.55 -38.63
C SER A 653 -5.46 -18.12 -38.96
N SER A 654 -6.34 -17.13 -38.73
CA SER A 654 -5.99 -15.72 -38.93
C SER A 654 -4.87 -15.28 -38.00
N ARG A 655 -4.96 -15.61 -36.70
CA ARG A 655 -3.89 -15.32 -35.74
C ARG A 655 -2.57 -16.00 -36.07
N ALA A 656 -2.61 -17.26 -36.54
CA ALA A 656 -1.41 -17.95 -36.98
C ALA A 656 -0.76 -17.26 -38.19
N ALA A 657 -1.57 -16.74 -39.13
CA ALA A 657 -1.08 -15.97 -40.26
C ALA A 657 -0.49 -14.61 -39.82
N GLU A 658 -1.15 -13.90 -38.91
CA GLU A 658 -0.65 -12.65 -38.31
C GLU A 658 0.69 -12.85 -37.60
N LEU A 659 0.80 -13.86 -36.75
CA LEU A 659 2.05 -14.20 -36.06
C LEU A 659 3.17 -14.64 -37.02
N ALA A 660 2.82 -15.32 -38.11
CA ALA A 660 3.80 -15.67 -39.14
C ALA A 660 4.35 -14.42 -39.85
N ASN A 661 3.49 -13.45 -40.14
CA ASN A 661 3.89 -12.17 -40.74
C ASN A 661 4.75 -11.35 -39.76
N GLU A 662 4.37 -11.28 -38.48
CA GLU A 662 5.16 -10.59 -37.45
C GLU A 662 6.53 -11.24 -37.28
N LYS A 663 6.60 -12.58 -37.23
CA LYS A 663 7.87 -13.31 -37.17
C LYS A 663 8.75 -12.98 -38.38
N GLN A 664 8.20 -12.95 -39.59
CA GLN A 664 8.96 -12.59 -40.78
C GLN A 664 9.44 -11.13 -40.73
N ALA A 665 8.61 -10.20 -40.22
CA ALA A 665 8.99 -8.81 -40.04
C ALA A 665 10.14 -8.66 -39.02
N LEU A 666 10.04 -9.30 -37.85
CA LEU A 666 11.08 -9.29 -36.83
C LEU A 666 12.40 -9.91 -37.34
N GLN A 667 12.33 -11.03 -38.07
CA GLN A 667 13.51 -11.62 -38.71
C GLN A 667 14.16 -10.68 -39.72
N SER A 668 13.37 -9.94 -40.50
CA SER A 668 13.91 -8.94 -41.44
C SER A 668 14.59 -7.78 -40.71
N GLN A 669 14.03 -7.30 -39.59
CA GLN A 669 14.65 -6.27 -38.76
C GLN A 669 15.94 -6.75 -38.10
N GLN A 670 15.96 -7.99 -37.62
CA GLN A 670 17.16 -8.61 -37.05
C GLN A 670 18.28 -8.69 -38.10
N MET A 671 17.95 -9.07 -39.34
CA MET A 671 18.92 -9.08 -40.44
C MET A 671 19.47 -7.68 -40.74
N ILE A 672 18.61 -6.65 -40.74
CA ILE A 672 19.03 -5.26 -40.96
C ILE A 672 19.95 -4.81 -39.83
N LEU A 673 19.56 -4.99 -38.57
CA LEU A 673 20.36 -4.61 -37.41
C LEU A 673 21.71 -5.34 -37.40
N GLN A 674 21.73 -6.64 -37.72
CA GLN A 674 22.97 -7.40 -37.83
C GLN A 674 23.90 -6.82 -38.90
N SER A 675 23.36 -6.45 -40.08
CA SER A 675 24.16 -5.79 -41.12
C SER A 675 24.70 -4.42 -40.69
N GLN A 676 23.96 -3.66 -39.87
CA GLN A 676 24.42 -2.39 -39.32
C GLN A 676 25.53 -2.58 -38.30
N VAL A 677 25.37 -3.56 -37.39
CA VAL A 677 26.41 -3.93 -36.41
C VAL A 677 27.69 -4.37 -37.13
N ASP A 678 27.58 -5.19 -38.18
CA ASP A 678 28.73 -5.60 -38.97
C ASP A 678 29.40 -4.41 -39.67
N ALA A 679 28.62 -3.48 -40.24
CA ALA A 679 29.14 -2.27 -40.85
C ALA A 679 29.85 -1.34 -39.83
N GLU A 680 29.30 -1.18 -38.62
CA GLU A 680 29.93 -0.43 -37.54
C GLU A 680 31.20 -1.11 -37.03
N ALA A 681 31.18 -2.45 -36.92
CA ALA A 681 32.37 -3.21 -36.54
C ALA A 681 33.51 -3.03 -37.54
N VAL A 682 33.21 -2.95 -38.84
CA VAL A 682 34.20 -2.63 -39.90
C VAL A 682 34.72 -1.19 -39.73
N LYS A 683 33.84 -0.20 -39.55
CA LYS A 683 34.24 1.21 -39.33
C LYS A 683 35.13 1.35 -38.08
N LEU A 684 34.81 0.65 -37.00
CA LEU A 684 35.58 0.70 -35.76
C LEU A 684 36.97 0.07 -35.94
N LYS A 685 37.09 -1.01 -36.73
CA LYS A 685 38.39 -1.59 -37.11
C LYS A 685 39.22 -0.60 -37.94
N GLU A 686 38.61 0.07 -38.90
CA GLU A 686 39.28 1.09 -39.71
C GLU A 686 39.80 2.25 -38.86
N LEU A 687 38.97 2.80 -37.96
CA LEU A 687 39.37 3.88 -37.06
C LEU A 687 40.49 3.44 -36.11
N LYS A 688 40.44 2.20 -35.59
CA LYS A 688 41.53 1.64 -34.78
C LYS A 688 42.85 1.55 -35.57
N LEU A 689 42.80 1.15 -36.84
CA LEU A 689 43.98 1.10 -37.70
C LEU A 689 44.55 2.50 -37.93
N GLN A 690 43.72 3.47 -38.32
CA GLN A 690 44.13 4.87 -38.53
C GLN A 690 44.74 5.49 -37.25
N ASN A 691 44.15 5.24 -36.08
CA ASN A 691 44.70 5.71 -34.80
C ASN A 691 46.04 5.01 -34.48
N GLY A 692 46.17 3.72 -34.82
CA GLY A 692 47.44 2.99 -34.73
C GLY A 692 48.52 3.61 -35.62
N GLU A 693 48.20 3.87 -36.89
CA GLU A 693 49.09 4.54 -37.85
C GLU A 693 49.51 5.93 -37.35
N ALA A 694 48.56 6.74 -36.86
CA ALA A 694 48.85 8.05 -36.30
C ALA A 694 49.82 7.98 -35.11
N LYS A 695 49.64 7.01 -34.21
CA LYS A 695 50.56 6.77 -33.09
C LYS A 695 51.95 6.35 -33.57
N HIS A 696 52.03 5.49 -34.58
CA HIS A 696 53.31 5.08 -35.17
C HIS A 696 54.02 6.26 -35.84
N LEU A 697 53.32 7.08 -36.63
CA LEU A 697 53.87 8.28 -37.25
C LEU A 697 54.36 9.30 -36.21
N ALA A 698 53.59 9.51 -35.13
CA ALA A 698 54.01 10.38 -34.03
C ALA A 698 55.30 9.87 -33.36
N ARG A 699 55.42 8.55 -33.16
CA ARG A 699 56.63 7.93 -32.61
C ARG A 699 57.82 8.04 -33.55
N VAL A 700 57.62 7.88 -34.86
CA VAL A 700 58.68 8.09 -35.86
C VAL A 700 59.18 9.53 -35.80
N LYS A 701 58.28 10.52 -35.78
CA LYS A 701 58.64 11.94 -35.69
C LYS A 701 59.41 12.26 -34.40
N GLU A 702 59.00 11.70 -33.27
CA GLU A 702 59.73 11.83 -32.00
C GLU A 702 61.15 11.24 -32.13
N LEU A 703 61.28 10.04 -32.71
CA LEU A 703 62.58 9.41 -32.93
C LEU A 703 63.47 10.23 -33.87
N GLU A 704 62.92 10.77 -34.97
CA GLU A 704 63.63 11.67 -35.88
C GLU A 704 64.14 12.92 -35.16
N GLN A 705 63.33 13.56 -34.31
CA GLN A 705 63.76 14.69 -33.48
C GLN A 705 64.87 14.30 -32.48
N THR A 706 64.80 13.11 -31.89
CA THR A 706 65.88 12.62 -31.02
C THR A 706 67.16 12.32 -31.79
N LEU A 707 67.08 11.90 -33.05
CA LEU A 707 68.24 11.72 -33.91
C LEU A 707 68.84 13.07 -34.30
N GLU A 708 68.02 14.01 -34.75
CA GLU A 708 68.47 15.36 -35.12
C GLU A 708 69.13 16.08 -33.94
N SER A 709 68.54 16.01 -32.74
CA SER A 709 69.15 16.57 -31.53
C SER A 709 70.49 15.91 -31.20
N ARG A 710 70.62 14.59 -31.33
CA ARG A 710 71.90 13.88 -31.17
C ARG A 710 72.93 14.28 -32.22
N GLU A 711 72.54 14.41 -33.48
CA GLU A 711 73.42 14.89 -34.56
C GLU A 711 73.89 16.33 -34.32
N SER A 712 73.01 17.21 -33.85
CA SER A 712 73.37 18.59 -33.50
C SER A 712 74.37 18.65 -32.35
N LEU A 713 74.21 17.76 -31.35
CA LEU A 713 75.13 17.66 -30.21
C LEU A 713 76.48 17.10 -30.66
N LEU A 714 76.48 16.09 -31.54
CA LEU A 714 77.69 15.57 -32.16
C LEU A 714 78.43 16.66 -32.95
N ARG A 715 77.73 17.45 -33.78
CA ARG A 715 78.32 18.58 -34.50
C ARG A 715 78.96 19.59 -33.56
N LYS A 716 78.26 19.99 -32.48
CA LYS A 716 78.83 20.90 -31.45
C LYS A 716 80.08 20.30 -30.81
N LYS A 717 80.07 19.00 -30.49
CA LYS A 717 81.23 18.31 -29.90
C LYS A 717 82.40 18.21 -30.88
N GLU A 718 82.14 17.97 -32.17
CA GLU A 718 83.16 18.00 -33.21
C GLU A 718 83.74 19.41 -33.40
N GLU A 719 82.92 20.46 -33.32
CA GLU A 719 83.37 21.86 -33.33
C GLU A 719 84.17 22.23 -32.08
N GLU A 720 83.77 21.78 -30.89
CA GLU A 720 84.56 21.88 -29.65
C GLU A 720 85.91 21.18 -29.81
N LEU A 721 85.94 19.96 -30.38
CA LEU A 721 87.20 19.27 -30.66
C LEU A 721 88.05 19.99 -31.71
N ARG A 722 87.43 20.61 -32.73
CA ARG A 722 88.14 21.44 -33.72
C ARG A 722 88.72 22.70 -33.07
N THR A 723 88.00 23.36 -32.17
CA THR A 723 88.51 24.55 -31.45
C THR A 723 89.60 24.18 -30.45
N ILE A 724 89.47 23.06 -29.72
CA ILE A 724 90.53 22.51 -28.85
C ILE A 724 91.77 22.12 -29.68
N ARG A 725 91.57 21.55 -30.88
CA ARG A 725 92.66 21.23 -31.81
C ARG A 725 93.35 22.50 -32.35
N ASN A 726 92.59 23.56 -32.60
CA ASN A 726 93.11 24.83 -33.13
C ASN A 726 93.76 25.72 -32.04
N ASN A 727 93.38 25.58 -30.77
CA ASN A 727 93.90 26.38 -29.65
C ASN A 727 95.00 25.67 -28.81
N ARG A 728 95.66 24.64 -29.34
CA ARG A 728 96.85 24.06 -28.72
C ARG A 728 98.13 24.44 -29.46
N PRO A 729 99.08 25.15 -28.81
CA PRO A 729 100.46 25.21 -29.25
C PRO A 729 101.03 23.79 -29.33
N ALA A 730 101.71 23.49 -30.43
CA ALA A 730 102.31 22.20 -30.68
C ALA A 730 103.36 21.85 -29.61
N THR A 731 103.04 20.88 -28.75
CA THR A 731 104.03 20.09 -28.02
C THR A 731 103.74 18.61 -28.20
N ARG A 732 104.67 17.97 -28.91
CA ARG A 732 104.89 16.53 -28.97
C ARG A 732 105.07 15.98 -27.56
N ALA A 733 104.42 14.87 -27.24
CA ALA A 733 105.06 13.62 -26.81
C ALA A 733 104.08 12.70 -26.07
N THR A 734 104.02 11.46 -26.54
CA THR A 734 103.93 10.21 -25.76
C THR A 734 102.91 10.13 -24.61
N SER A 735 101.85 9.33 -24.76
CA SER A 735 101.56 8.26 -23.79
C SER A 735 100.37 7.41 -24.22
N THR A 736 100.64 6.11 -24.40
CA THR A 736 99.81 4.94 -24.05
C THR A 736 98.28 5.00 -24.20
N GLN A 737 97.77 4.16 -25.10
CA GLN A 737 96.39 3.66 -25.06
C GLN A 737 96.03 3.07 -23.69
N PRO A 738 94.74 3.10 -23.34
CA PRO A 738 94.11 1.92 -22.79
C PRO A 738 92.88 1.50 -23.61
N ARG A 739 92.79 0.18 -23.74
CA ARG A 739 91.77 -0.60 -24.43
C ARG A 739 90.41 -0.44 -23.77
N SER A 740 89.39 -0.37 -24.60
CA SER A 740 87.96 -0.54 -24.27
C SER A 740 87.69 -1.80 -23.44
N PRO A 741 86.85 -1.74 -22.39
CA PRO A 741 86.25 -2.93 -21.82
C PRO A 741 85.12 -3.43 -22.72
N LYS A 742 85.26 -4.68 -23.18
CA LYS A 742 84.18 -5.50 -23.72
C LYS A 742 83.16 -5.75 -22.60
N SER A 743 81.90 -5.41 -22.82
CA SER A 743 80.78 -5.99 -22.07
C SER A 743 80.25 -7.17 -22.88
N TRP A 744 80.55 -8.38 -22.40
CA TRP A 744 79.88 -9.63 -22.76
C TRP A 744 79.11 -10.07 -21.53
N GLY A 745 77.84 -10.44 -21.71
CA GLY A 745 76.99 -11.01 -20.68
C GLY A 745 75.56 -11.14 -21.20
N ASN A 746 75.32 -12.09 -22.12
CA ASN A 746 74.69 -13.39 -21.85
C ASN A 746 73.22 -13.29 -21.40
N GLY A 747 72.31 -13.81 -22.23
CA GLY A 747 70.96 -14.11 -21.78
C GLY A 747 69.94 -14.38 -22.88
N SER A 748 70.01 -15.59 -23.46
CA SER A 748 68.84 -16.43 -23.76
C SER A 748 67.80 -15.96 -24.80
N ARG A 749 67.84 -16.61 -25.98
CA ARG A 749 66.67 -16.80 -26.86
C ARG A 749 65.61 -17.64 -26.12
N PRO A 750 64.31 -17.43 -26.37
CA PRO A 750 63.59 -18.29 -27.33
C PRO A 750 62.55 -17.52 -28.18
N THR A 751 62.62 -17.64 -29.50
CA THR A 751 61.69 -18.38 -30.40
C THR A 751 60.26 -17.82 -30.51
N SER A 752 59.96 -17.39 -31.74
CA SER A 752 58.65 -17.18 -32.36
C SER A 752 57.69 -18.38 -32.23
N PRO A 753 56.35 -18.17 -32.24
CA PRO A 753 55.41 -19.21 -32.58
C PRO A 753 55.12 -19.20 -34.09
N GLY A 754 55.57 -20.26 -34.75
CA GLY A 754 55.09 -20.70 -36.06
C GLY A 754 54.01 -21.79 -35.92
N ILE A 755 53.26 -21.95 -36.99
CA ILE A 755 52.02 -22.70 -37.18
C ILE A 755 52.22 -24.24 -37.25
N ASN A 756 51.17 -24.98 -36.86
CA ASN A 756 50.75 -26.34 -37.27
C ASN A 756 51.28 -27.63 -36.57
N ASN A 757 50.36 -28.27 -35.83
CA ASN A 757 49.63 -29.52 -36.17
C ASN A 757 49.81 -30.77 -35.26
N ASN A 758 48.65 -31.30 -34.87
CA ASN A 758 48.25 -32.69 -34.60
C ASN A 758 48.63 -33.47 -33.32
N GLY A 759 47.59 -33.91 -32.60
CA GLY A 759 47.54 -35.28 -32.03
C GLY A 759 47.27 -35.44 -30.53
N LEU A 760 46.00 -35.74 -30.19
CA LEU A 760 45.54 -36.57 -29.06
C LEU A 760 46.02 -36.27 -27.61
N GLY A 761 45.05 -35.96 -26.73
CA GLY A 761 45.02 -36.58 -25.40
C GLY A 761 45.06 -35.67 -24.17
N ASN A 762 43.87 -35.22 -23.77
CA ASN A 762 43.35 -35.26 -22.39
C ASN A 762 43.90 -34.30 -21.28
N ARG A 763 42.93 -33.53 -20.74
CA ARG A 763 42.70 -33.06 -19.35
C ARG A 763 43.04 -31.61 -18.97
N GLY A 764 42.00 -30.93 -18.46
CA GLY A 764 42.05 -29.83 -17.47
C GLY A 764 41.86 -28.42 -18.06
N SER A 765 40.64 -27.94 -18.28
CA SER A 765 39.75 -27.24 -17.32
C SER A 765 39.94 -25.72 -17.29
N GLY A 766 38.87 -25.00 -17.68
CA GLY A 766 38.46 -23.74 -17.04
C GLY A 766 38.98 -22.44 -17.62
N LEU A 767 38.28 -21.89 -18.63
CA LEU A 767 37.85 -20.48 -18.71
C LEU A 767 37.10 -20.27 -20.03
N ARG A 768 35.78 -20.48 -19.99
CA ARG A 768 34.85 -20.08 -21.05
C ARG A 768 34.36 -18.67 -20.73
N PHE A 769 34.84 -17.67 -21.46
CA PHE A 769 34.05 -16.49 -21.80
C PHE A 769 33.37 -16.80 -23.12
N SER A 770 32.06 -17.00 -23.10
CA SER A 770 31.24 -17.11 -24.30
C SER A 770 30.01 -16.25 -24.09
N SER A 771 30.08 -15.02 -24.61
CA SER A 771 28.91 -14.28 -25.06
C SER A 771 28.50 -14.86 -26.41
N GLU A 772 27.57 -15.81 -26.39
CA GLU A 772 26.84 -16.22 -27.58
C GLU A 772 25.49 -15.51 -27.57
N MET A 773 25.33 -14.56 -28.50
CA MET A 773 24.04 -14.13 -28.99
C MET A 773 23.36 -15.34 -29.63
N SER A 774 22.17 -15.68 -29.15
CA SER A 774 21.24 -16.56 -29.86
C SER A 774 20.40 -15.69 -30.80
N PHE A 775 20.15 -16.23 -32.00
CA PHE A 775 19.20 -15.69 -32.97
C PHE A 775 17.77 -15.67 -32.43
#